data_AF-Q7RKG9-F1
#
_entry.id   AF-Q7RKG9-F1
#
_cell.length_a   1.000
_cell.length_b   1.000
_cell.length_c   1.000
_cell.angle_alpha   90.00
_cell.angle_beta   90.00
_cell.angle_gamma   90.00
#
_symmetry.space_group_name_H-M   'P 1'
#
loop_
_entity.id
_entity.type
_entity.pdbx_description
1 polymer ?
#
loop_
_entity_poly.entity_id
_entity_poly.type
_entity_poly.pdbx_seq_one_letter_code
_entity_poly.pdbx_strand_id
1 'polypeptide(L)'
;MVSIRNITEITLVALGVIIGNAFCHSAEDNIKELKYMLDNKNLYDNLMKLQRELIMSLESDKIKFPKATSESREYFDISKFKVINCNDGDETGSSVECVVPEERTGLEDIIKYENIAKSEGIKMYNGENSSLIKRKMIIIRGLKIAKLMVLGMNLYKETNDFKKAIKGVNDALYGEVVSNNDGLNELGGSGDHLDMLIHDVDKKTLFESDNGFFTTDGTFEFGDNLDMIARKHRIGLFHLIGPHFPALGHFITLSLALKNYENFFEKGKGHFISWQKLLSFNMSDRFKALDLMCNVEGTYDIKKKRRITYLEQNRKGAFDECNILEFLIHYFNKYQLSLISRTYGDEFQSYYLLEHKDMKEEFFRFMCDSSKNCNIYNSSIFLSNENDDSKIVLKNMKSFNVSAPFNVKDNFSVFSNNYMDFSPKQIVYTHFYNLAGILNNEIDAYVGSLYLPGYYNTIQLAFEDEQTLKEQFKNLIKCVVKCNAYDQKNSSKKSKKLSIKEEKIVSKCNMCKGTFDIITWKNENNLSMVNKFYNYVTKVIEAKMLGNIVSNINIYDEYDNFLSNDLNWYTFLFFLRLTSYKNIHETTVSEAMYMELKDEDTPVQTMVTDHWYPSCIKRAYTLFIKAHVAPNLLSVLEGLLKPDTIEKMKNVVQYVIHVNSFMQLDFFHALNEPVLGTFRKNPLSRDLESQLVQWCFQISSGYFFLHYDDPSRKAELYRKPRSQRFVAPKFDELVEVFKRYIKSGYESYFKQRHIKNLIELHDTFNISSKVMMMRDSYELYLKHYKDTIFFAEPFIINKYLSLVPKLRRMTERFNFMFHYTPGNAYNFYKYGMIYGFRLNKEYLKEVSEELVSVYKANKKTFSDVTFLQTLYLLCKKLEISAGSHRRNDSTSISNIFMLNVSKYYSRLSKEERFNELDNSMKSKFLAKTLYSALHTTFSIKINKNLDKLDKEYTKTKLIELSANENAYFTYAYAYYGSIIDTITNSLMPLYAKKPITQLRYGKTFIFANYFGFTAQIYGMLNLNNMKML
;
A
#
# COMPACT_ATOMS: atom_id res chain seq x y z
N MET A 1 57.62 19.75 -47.67
CA MET A 1 56.74 18.69 -47.14
C MET A 1 56.05 19.03 -45.81
N VAL A 2 56.06 20.31 -45.42
CA VAL A 2 55.22 20.88 -44.36
C VAL A 2 54.16 21.71 -45.08
N SER A 3 52.95 21.17 -45.27
CA SER A 3 51.79 21.97 -45.73
C SER A 3 50.45 21.20 -45.73
N ILE A 4 50.43 19.87 -45.70
CA ILE A 4 49.18 19.13 -45.93
C ILE A 4 48.39 18.85 -44.63
N ARG A 5 49.06 18.71 -43.48
CA ARG A 5 48.42 18.41 -42.19
C ARG A 5 47.59 19.56 -41.60
N ASN A 6 48.09 20.79 -41.70
CA ASN A 6 47.35 21.98 -41.23
C ASN A 6 46.15 22.28 -42.15
N ILE A 7 46.23 21.98 -43.44
CA ILE A 7 45.10 22.17 -44.35
C ILE A 7 44.00 21.16 -44.04
N THR A 8 44.31 19.91 -43.69
CA THR A 8 43.30 18.92 -43.25
C THR A 8 42.67 19.25 -41.90
N GLU A 9 43.41 19.78 -40.93
CA GLU A 9 42.83 20.23 -39.65
C GLU A 9 42.00 21.51 -39.83
N ILE A 10 42.45 22.47 -40.64
CA ILE A 10 41.68 23.68 -40.96
C ILE A 10 40.47 23.33 -41.82
N THR A 11 40.53 22.35 -42.72
CA THR A 11 39.35 21.86 -43.45
C THR A 11 38.45 20.97 -42.60
N LEU A 12 38.93 20.25 -41.59
CA LEU A 12 38.07 19.53 -40.62
C LEU A 12 37.42 20.48 -39.61
N VAL A 13 38.10 21.56 -39.22
CA VAL A 13 37.53 22.63 -38.40
C VAL A 13 36.62 23.52 -39.24
N ALA A 14 36.95 23.80 -40.50
CA ALA A 14 36.06 24.52 -41.42
C ALA A 14 34.89 23.64 -41.86
N LEU A 15 35.05 22.33 -42.09
CA LEU A 15 33.92 21.40 -42.23
C LEU A 15 33.18 21.28 -40.90
N GLY A 16 33.83 21.32 -39.74
CA GLY A 16 33.18 21.34 -38.43
C GLY A 16 32.40 22.63 -38.16
N VAL A 17 32.83 23.76 -38.73
CA VAL A 17 32.15 25.07 -38.66
C VAL A 17 31.10 25.22 -39.76
N ILE A 18 31.29 24.61 -40.93
CA ILE A 18 30.30 24.55 -42.02
C ILE A 18 29.23 23.50 -41.70
N ILE A 19 29.56 22.36 -41.09
CA ILE A 19 28.61 21.36 -40.55
C ILE A 19 27.98 21.88 -39.24
N GLY A 20 28.74 22.61 -38.41
CA GLY A 20 28.23 23.30 -37.23
C GLY A 20 27.26 24.43 -37.55
N ASN A 21 27.42 25.08 -38.71
CA ASN A 21 26.45 26.03 -39.27
C ASN A 21 25.42 25.37 -40.22
N ALA A 22 25.53 24.07 -40.50
CA ALA A 22 24.60 23.30 -41.34
C ALA A 22 23.73 22.32 -40.54
N PHE A 23 23.61 22.48 -39.21
CA PHE A 23 22.34 22.18 -38.56
C PHE A 23 21.36 23.34 -38.81
N CYS A 24 21.02 23.56 -40.08
CA CYS A 24 19.77 24.24 -40.41
C CYS A 24 18.66 23.31 -39.94
N HIS A 25 18.13 23.55 -38.74
CA HIS A 25 16.94 22.86 -38.26
C HIS A 25 15.81 23.11 -39.26
N SER A 26 15.35 22.04 -39.92
CA SER A 26 14.34 22.20 -40.94
C SER A 26 12.99 22.42 -40.25
N ALA A 27 12.31 23.51 -40.61
CA ALA A 27 10.91 23.72 -40.24
C ALA A 27 10.05 22.50 -40.65
N GLU A 28 10.47 21.79 -41.70
CA GLU A 28 9.83 20.58 -42.21
C GLU A 28 9.86 19.41 -41.22
N ASP A 29 10.95 19.18 -40.50
CA ASP A 29 11.03 18.11 -39.50
C ASP A 29 10.19 18.43 -38.26
N ASN A 30 10.15 19.69 -37.84
CA ASN A 30 9.23 20.13 -36.78
C ASN A 30 7.76 19.93 -37.20
N ILE A 31 7.42 20.21 -38.46
CA ILE A 31 6.07 19.95 -39.00
C ILE A 31 5.76 18.44 -39.00
N LYS A 32 6.72 17.56 -39.31
CA LYS A 32 6.53 16.09 -39.20
C LYS A 32 6.22 15.67 -37.76
N GLU A 33 6.94 16.21 -36.78
CA GLU A 33 6.67 15.95 -35.36
C GLU A 33 5.28 16.44 -34.92
N LEU A 34 4.83 17.59 -35.43
CA LEU A 34 3.49 18.09 -35.18
C LEU A 34 2.40 17.23 -35.84
N LYS A 35 2.66 16.71 -37.05
CA LYS A 35 1.78 15.75 -37.74
C LYS A 35 1.56 14.49 -36.93
N TYR A 36 2.55 13.99 -36.19
CA TYR A 36 2.33 12.82 -35.33
C TYR A 36 1.27 13.03 -34.25
N MET A 37 1.04 14.29 -33.83
CA MET A 37 0.04 14.63 -32.81
C MET A 37 -1.33 14.98 -33.40
N LEU A 38 -1.39 15.64 -34.57
CA LEU A 38 -2.63 16.19 -35.14
C LEU A 38 -3.10 15.53 -36.44
N ASP A 39 -2.20 14.87 -37.18
CA ASP A 39 -2.46 14.29 -38.51
C ASP A 39 -1.90 12.85 -38.62
N ASN A 40 -2.19 12.04 -37.60
CA ASN A 40 -1.77 10.64 -37.56
C ASN A 40 -2.97 9.71 -37.67
N LYS A 41 -3.11 9.04 -38.82
CA LYS A 41 -4.22 8.11 -39.08
C LYS A 41 -4.32 6.99 -38.04
N ASN A 42 -3.19 6.40 -37.64
CA ASN A 42 -3.20 5.29 -36.68
C ASN A 42 -3.62 5.75 -35.27
N LEU A 43 -3.19 6.95 -34.86
CA LEU A 43 -3.66 7.56 -33.61
C LEU A 43 -5.16 7.85 -33.65
N TYR A 44 -5.65 8.42 -34.75
CA TYR A 44 -7.08 8.72 -34.94
C TYR A 44 -7.94 7.45 -34.87
N ASP A 45 -7.58 6.42 -35.63
CA ASP A 45 -8.33 5.17 -35.71
C ASP A 45 -8.39 4.47 -34.34
N ASN A 46 -7.29 4.47 -33.59
CA ASN A 46 -7.24 3.91 -32.23
C ASN A 46 -8.00 4.74 -31.20
N LEU A 47 -7.98 6.08 -31.28
CA LEU A 47 -8.79 6.94 -30.42
C LEU A 47 -10.29 6.72 -30.69
N MET A 48 -10.70 6.63 -31.95
CA MET A 48 -12.09 6.32 -32.31
C MET A 48 -12.51 4.92 -31.84
N LYS A 49 -11.60 3.93 -31.95
CA LYS A 49 -11.81 2.59 -31.41
C LYS A 49 -11.97 2.61 -29.89
N LEU A 50 -11.14 3.37 -29.16
CA LEU A 50 -11.29 3.52 -27.71
C LEU A 50 -12.64 4.18 -27.35
N GLN A 51 -13.02 5.26 -28.05
CA GLN A 51 -14.31 5.94 -27.80
C GLN A 51 -15.48 4.97 -27.93
N ARG A 52 -15.49 4.13 -28.98
CA ARG A 52 -16.51 3.09 -29.18
C ARG A 52 -16.60 2.13 -28.01
N GLU A 53 -15.46 1.59 -27.59
CA GLU A 53 -15.42 0.61 -26.49
C GLU A 53 -15.82 1.25 -25.14
N LEU A 54 -15.42 2.51 -24.89
CA LEU A 54 -15.84 3.27 -23.70
C LEU A 54 -17.36 3.50 -23.70
N ILE A 55 -17.94 3.93 -24.82
CA ILE A 55 -19.39 4.14 -24.96
C ILE A 55 -20.14 2.81 -24.79
N MET A 56 -19.70 1.73 -25.45
CA MET A 56 -20.30 0.40 -25.28
C MET A 56 -20.26 -0.06 -23.83
N SER A 57 -19.15 0.20 -23.11
CA SER A 57 -19.04 -0.15 -21.69
C SER A 57 -19.97 0.69 -20.80
N LEU A 58 -20.28 1.94 -21.17
CA LEU A 58 -21.27 2.77 -20.47
C LEU A 58 -22.70 2.31 -20.76
N GLU A 59 -22.99 1.86 -21.98
CA GLU A 59 -24.29 1.29 -22.36
C GLU A 59 -24.60 -0.02 -21.62
N SER A 60 -23.60 -0.90 -21.49
CA SER A 60 -23.75 -2.20 -20.84
C SER A 60 -23.50 -2.18 -19.33
N ASP A 61 -23.31 -1.00 -18.72
CA ASP A 61 -22.96 -0.90 -17.31
C ASP A 61 -24.11 -1.38 -16.40
N LYS A 62 -23.75 -1.94 -15.25
CA LYS A 62 -24.73 -2.43 -14.27
C LYS A 62 -25.47 -1.28 -13.59
N ILE A 63 -24.78 -0.17 -13.33
CA ILE A 63 -25.39 1.00 -12.72
C ILE A 63 -25.70 2.02 -13.81
N LYS A 64 -26.99 2.23 -14.07
CA LYS A 64 -27.46 3.14 -15.13
C LYS A 64 -27.71 4.55 -14.57
N PHE A 65 -26.77 5.46 -14.85
CA PHE A 65 -26.83 6.90 -14.59
C PHE A 65 -25.92 7.62 -15.61
N PRO A 66 -26.15 8.91 -15.93
CA PRO A 66 -27.15 9.81 -15.38
C PRO A 66 -28.57 9.56 -15.90
N LYS A 67 -29.57 9.85 -15.05
CA LYS A 67 -31.00 9.72 -15.35
C LYS A 67 -31.52 10.99 -16.03
N ALA A 68 -32.48 10.85 -16.95
CA ALA A 68 -33.11 11.96 -17.65
C ALA A 68 -34.20 12.63 -16.78
N THR A 69 -33.81 13.22 -15.66
CA THR A 69 -34.68 14.02 -14.77
C THR A 69 -34.99 15.40 -15.37
N SER A 70 -36.03 16.10 -14.88
CA SER A 70 -36.36 17.47 -15.32
C SER A 70 -35.16 18.43 -15.21
N GLU A 71 -34.41 18.38 -14.11
CA GLU A 71 -33.19 19.17 -13.90
C GLU A 71 -32.11 18.86 -14.96
N SER A 72 -31.93 17.58 -15.31
CA SER A 72 -30.98 17.18 -16.35
C SER A 72 -31.40 17.67 -17.75
N ARG A 73 -32.71 17.70 -18.04
CA ARG A 73 -33.27 18.17 -19.32
C ARG A 73 -33.07 19.68 -19.51
N GLU A 74 -33.04 20.45 -18.42
CA GLU A 74 -32.76 21.89 -18.43
C GLU A 74 -31.26 22.17 -18.59
N TYR A 75 -30.39 21.31 -18.05
CA TYR A 75 -28.95 21.51 -18.02
C TYR A 75 -28.23 21.19 -19.35
N PHE A 76 -28.70 20.18 -20.09
CA PHE A 76 -28.13 19.82 -21.40
C PHE A 76 -29.14 19.20 -22.37
N ASP A 77 -28.84 19.31 -23.67
CA ASP A 77 -29.71 18.85 -24.75
C ASP A 77 -29.63 17.32 -24.92
N ILE A 78 -30.66 16.63 -24.44
CA ILE A 78 -30.80 15.16 -24.47
C ILE A 78 -30.89 14.62 -25.91
N SER A 79 -31.30 15.43 -26.89
CA SER A 79 -31.43 14.96 -28.29
C SER A 79 -30.10 14.51 -28.92
N LYS A 80 -28.97 14.95 -28.34
CA LYS A 80 -27.61 14.60 -28.76
C LYS A 80 -27.09 13.30 -28.13
N PHE A 81 -27.92 12.63 -27.35
CA PHE A 81 -27.58 11.44 -26.59
C PHE A 81 -28.54 10.29 -26.92
N LYS A 82 -28.11 9.07 -26.62
CA LYS A 82 -28.95 7.88 -26.71
C LYS A 82 -29.68 7.70 -25.39
N VAL A 83 -31.00 7.59 -25.46
CA VAL A 83 -31.84 7.32 -24.30
C VAL A 83 -32.08 5.81 -24.19
N ILE A 84 -31.80 5.24 -23.02
CA ILE A 84 -32.02 3.83 -22.69
C ILE A 84 -32.92 3.68 -21.47
N ASN A 85 -33.70 2.61 -21.38
CA ASN A 85 -34.54 2.35 -20.20
C ASN A 85 -33.70 1.86 -19.01
N CYS A 86 -33.85 2.51 -17.85
CA CYS A 86 -33.07 2.23 -16.65
C CYS A 86 -33.61 1.06 -15.79
N ASN A 87 -34.76 0.44 -16.10
CA ASN A 87 -35.44 -0.46 -15.15
C ASN A 87 -34.51 -1.54 -14.57
N ASP A 88 -34.22 -1.39 -13.27
CA ASP A 88 -33.81 -2.43 -12.34
C ASP A 88 -35.09 -2.86 -11.59
N GLY A 89 -35.31 -4.15 -11.39
CA GLY A 89 -36.56 -4.68 -10.82
C GLY A 89 -36.88 -4.11 -9.43
N ASP A 90 -38.12 -3.63 -9.27
CA ASP A 90 -39.02 -3.80 -8.10
C ASP A 90 -39.98 -2.63 -7.81
N GLU A 91 -40.00 -1.54 -8.60
CA GLU A 91 -41.08 -0.54 -8.50
C GLU A 91 -41.88 -0.39 -9.80
N THR A 92 -43.10 -0.92 -9.76
CA THR A 92 -44.15 -0.69 -10.76
C THR A 92 -44.50 0.80 -10.83
N GLY A 93 -44.19 1.46 -11.95
CA GLY A 93 -44.97 2.66 -12.36
C GLY A 93 -44.27 3.78 -13.11
N SER A 94 -42.94 3.86 -13.17
CA SER A 94 -42.28 4.90 -14.00
C SER A 94 -41.04 4.35 -14.71
N SER A 95 -41.07 4.34 -16.05
CA SER A 95 -39.88 4.05 -16.85
C SER A 95 -38.91 5.21 -16.71
N VAL A 96 -37.94 5.09 -15.80
CA VAL A 96 -36.87 6.07 -15.69
C VAL A 96 -35.98 5.91 -16.94
N GLU A 97 -35.83 6.99 -17.69
CA GLU A 97 -34.97 7.08 -18.86
C GLU A 97 -33.54 7.44 -18.43
N CYS A 98 -32.54 6.80 -19.02
CA CYS A 98 -31.11 7.02 -18.75
C CYS A 98 -30.43 7.54 -20.01
N VAL A 99 -29.42 8.37 -19.83
CA VAL A 99 -28.72 9.04 -20.94
C VAL A 99 -27.34 8.42 -21.13
N VAL A 100 -27.02 8.05 -22.37
CA VAL A 100 -25.70 7.54 -22.76
C VAL A 100 -25.14 8.34 -23.94
N PRO A 101 -23.85 8.74 -23.92
CA PRO A 101 -23.24 9.42 -25.05
C PRO A 101 -23.19 8.56 -26.31
N GLU A 102 -23.24 9.20 -27.48
CA GLU A 102 -23.01 8.58 -28.78
C GLU A 102 -21.67 9.04 -29.38
N GLU A 103 -21.23 8.38 -30.47
CA GLU A 103 -20.00 8.79 -31.18
C GLU A 103 -20.07 10.26 -31.65
N ARG A 104 -21.25 10.79 -31.97
CA ARG A 104 -21.46 12.17 -32.42
C ARG A 104 -21.55 13.21 -31.30
N THR A 105 -21.63 12.79 -30.03
CA THR A 105 -21.74 13.71 -28.90
C THR A 105 -20.48 14.58 -28.77
N GLY A 106 -20.65 15.90 -28.65
CA GLY A 106 -19.58 16.89 -28.62
C GLY A 106 -18.85 16.96 -27.27
N LEU A 107 -17.69 17.63 -27.22
CA LEU A 107 -16.87 17.73 -26.02
C LEU A 107 -17.58 18.44 -24.85
N GLU A 108 -18.21 19.59 -25.11
CA GLU A 108 -18.92 20.36 -24.07
C GLU A 108 -20.10 19.56 -23.49
N ASP A 109 -20.79 18.77 -24.32
CA ASP A 109 -21.86 17.89 -23.87
C ASP A 109 -21.31 16.77 -22.95
N ILE A 110 -20.09 16.25 -23.22
CA ILE A 110 -19.41 15.28 -22.34
C ILE A 110 -18.93 15.90 -21.02
N ILE A 111 -18.48 17.16 -21.02
CA ILE A 111 -18.10 17.88 -19.78
C ILE A 111 -19.32 17.99 -18.86
N LYS A 112 -20.45 18.43 -19.41
CA LYS A 112 -21.73 18.49 -18.69
C LYS A 112 -22.18 17.11 -18.21
N TYR A 113 -22.05 16.09 -19.06
CA TYR A 113 -22.39 14.71 -18.71
C TYR A 113 -21.59 14.19 -17.50
N GLU A 114 -20.28 14.50 -17.42
CA GLU A 114 -19.46 14.13 -16.27
C GLU A 114 -19.93 14.80 -14.98
N ASN A 115 -20.27 16.10 -15.02
CA ASN A 115 -20.76 16.83 -13.84
C ASN A 115 -22.06 16.22 -13.29
N ILE A 116 -22.99 15.82 -14.17
CA ILE A 116 -24.25 15.19 -13.77
C ILE A 116 -24.01 13.78 -13.25
N ALA A 117 -23.21 12.98 -13.97
CA ALA A 117 -22.86 11.63 -13.54
C ALA A 117 -22.20 11.65 -12.15
N LYS A 118 -21.37 12.65 -11.85
CA LYS A 118 -20.75 12.83 -10.55
C LYS A 118 -21.78 13.16 -9.46
N SER A 119 -22.68 14.11 -9.70
CA SER A 119 -23.75 14.47 -8.76
C SER A 119 -24.65 13.27 -8.44
N GLU A 120 -25.14 12.55 -9.45
CA GLU A 120 -25.96 11.35 -9.24
C GLU A 120 -25.17 10.21 -8.60
N GLY A 121 -23.89 10.05 -8.98
CA GLY A 121 -22.99 9.08 -8.38
C GLY A 121 -22.80 9.30 -6.88
N ILE A 122 -22.74 10.56 -6.42
CA ILE A 122 -22.70 10.90 -4.99
C ILE A 122 -24.00 10.50 -4.29
N LYS A 123 -25.16 10.79 -4.89
CA LYS A 123 -26.48 10.44 -4.34
C LYS A 123 -26.69 8.92 -4.22
N MET A 124 -26.15 8.15 -5.17
CA MET A 124 -26.26 6.68 -5.20
C MET A 124 -25.09 5.98 -4.46
N TYR A 125 -24.20 6.74 -3.85
CA TYR A 125 -22.97 6.20 -3.28
C TYR A 125 -23.24 5.34 -2.04
N ASN A 126 -22.80 4.08 -2.11
CA ASN A 126 -22.77 3.19 -0.95
C ASN A 126 -21.46 2.37 -0.95
N GLY A 127 -21.13 1.74 0.18
CA GLY A 127 -19.90 0.95 0.31
C GLY A 127 -19.78 -0.17 -0.73
N GLU A 128 -20.88 -0.79 -1.14
CA GLU A 128 -20.90 -1.95 -2.04
C GLU A 128 -20.71 -1.59 -3.53
N ASN A 129 -21.35 -0.50 -3.98
CA ASN A 129 -21.37 0.00 -5.36
C ASN A 129 -20.27 1.01 -5.63
N SER A 130 -19.57 1.49 -4.59
CA SER A 130 -18.47 2.46 -4.70
C SER A 130 -17.43 2.10 -5.78
N SER A 131 -17.00 0.83 -5.88
CA SER A 131 -16.02 0.41 -6.88
C SER A 131 -16.53 0.55 -8.33
N LEU A 132 -17.83 0.32 -8.55
CA LEU A 132 -18.46 0.48 -9.87
C LEU A 132 -18.58 1.95 -10.25
N ILE A 133 -18.95 2.81 -9.31
CA ILE A 133 -19.01 4.27 -9.50
C ILE A 133 -17.63 4.81 -9.87
N LYS A 134 -16.58 4.42 -9.12
CA LYS A 134 -15.18 4.80 -9.42
C LYS A 134 -14.76 4.40 -10.83
N ARG A 135 -15.00 3.14 -11.22
CA ARG A 135 -14.70 2.63 -12.57
C ARG A 135 -15.40 3.46 -13.63
N LYS A 136 -16.69 3.77 -13.42
CA LYS A 136 -17.47 4.58 -14.35
C LYS A 136 -16.91 6.00 -14.51
N MET A 137 -16.51 6.65 -13.42
CA MET A 137 -15.87 7.96 -13.48
C MET A 137 -14.56 7.95 -14.27
N ILE A 138 -13.75 6.89 -14.14
CA ILE A 138 -12.53 6.71 -14.94
C ILE A 138 -12.85 6.58 -16.43
N ILE A 139 -13.89 5.80 -16.78
CA ILE A 139 -14.34 5.61 -18.17
C ILE A 139 -14.83 6.93 -18.77
N ILE A 140 -15.65 7.70 -18.03
CA ILE A 140 -16.17 9.00 -18.48
C ILE A 140 -15.02 9.99 -18.68
N ARG A 141 -14.08 10.08 -17.74
CA ARG A 141 -12.90 10.95 -17.86
C ARG A 141 -12.01 10.55 -19.04
N GLY A 142 -11.81 9.25 -19.26
CA GLY A 142 -11.10 8.71 -20.43
C GLY A 142 -11.77 9.10 -21.75
N LEU A 143 -13.11 9.04 -21.82
CA LEU A 143 -13.89 9.47 -22.98
C LEU A 143 -13.71 10.96 -23.24
N LYS A 144 -13.78 11.79 -22.19
CA LYS A 144 -13.55 13.23 -22.27
C LYS A 144 -12.17 13.56 -22.84
N ILE A 145 -11.12 12.92 -22.35
CA ILE A 145 -9.75 13.13 -22.86
C ILE A 145 -9.62 12.66 -24.30
N ALA A 146 -10.18 11.49 -24.66
CA ALA A 146 -10.14 10.98 -26.03
C ALA A 146 -10.87 11.91 -27.02
N LYS A 147 -12.03 12.47 -26.62
CA LYS A 147 -12.77 13.48 -27.41
C LYS A 147 -11.94 14.75 -27.61
N LEU A 148 -11.28 15.22 -26.56
CA LEU A 148 -10.43 16.40 -26.62
C LEU A 148 -9.21 16.19 -27.53
N MET A 149 -8.58 15.01 -27.53
CA MET A 149 -7.50 14.68 -28.46
C MET A 149 -7.98 14.64 -29.92
N VAL A 150 -9.16 14.06 -30.16
CA VAL A 150 -9.75 13.99 -31.51
C VAL A 150 -10.19 15.35 -32.03
N LEU A 151 -10.60 16.29 -31.17
CA LEU A 151 -10.98 17.65 -31.56
C LEU A 151 -9.90 18.33 -32.41
N GLY A 152 -8.64 18.28 -31.96
CA GLY A 152 -7.52 18.88 -32.71
C GLY A 152 -7.32 18.25 -34.08
N MET A 153 -7.50 16.94 -34.18
CA MET A 153 -7.36 16.20 -35.44
C MET A 153 -8.50 16.51 -36.42
N ASN A 154 -9.73 16.63 -35.93
CA ASN A 154 -10.89 17.00 -36.76
C ASN A 154 -10.78 18.43 -37.26
N LEU A 155 -10.43 19.39 -36.40
CA LEU A 155 -10.22 20.78 -36.79
C LEU A 155 -9.12 20.91 -37.85
N TYR A 156 -8.04 20.12 -37.74
CA TYR A 156 -7.01 20.09 -38.76
C TYR A 156 -7.54 19.50 -40.09
N LYS A 157 -8.27 18.38 -40.06
CA LYS A 157 -8.88 17.79 -41.27
C LYS A 157 -9.86 18.74 -41.97
N GLU A 158 -10.58 19.57 -41.21
CA GLU A 158 -11.53 20.54 -41.75
C GLU A 158 -10.85 21.79 -42.31
N THR A 159 -9.82 22.31 -41.62
CA THR A 159 -9.21 23.60 -41.94
C THR A 159 -7.91 23.49 -42.76
N ASN A 160 -7.27 22.32 -42.78
CA ASN A 160 -5.91 22.08 -43.28
C ASN A 160 -4.85 23.04 -42.71
N ASP A 161 -5.08 23.60 -41.51
CA ASP A 161 -4.23 24.60 -40.88
C ASP A 161 -3.90 24.21 -39.43
N PHE A 162 -2.64 23.85 -39.18
CA PHE A 162 -2.16 23.48 -37.86
C PHE A 162 -2.33 24.59 -36.82
N LYS A 163 -2.11 25.85 -37.19
CA LYS A 163 -2.20 26.98 -36.25
C LYS A 163 -3.64 27.16 -35.78
N LYS A 164 -4.60 27.06 -36.69
CA LYS A 164 -6.04 27.10 -36.36
C LYS A 164 -6.47 25.89 -35.53
N ALA A 165 -6.01 24.70 -35.88
CA ALA A 165 -6.34 23.48 -35.14
C ALA A 165 -5.84 23.54 -33.68
N ILE A 166 -4.57 23.91 -33.46
CA ILE A 166 -4.00 24.04 -32.11
C ILE A 166 -4.71 25.16 -31.34
N LYS A 167 -5.00 26.29 -32.00
CA LYS A 167 -5.73 27.39 -31.36
C LYS A 167 -7.12 26.94 -30.91
N GLY A 168 -7.87 26.20 -31.73
CA GLY A 168 -9.19 25.68 -31.34
C GLY A 168 -9.13 24.72 -30.15
N VAL A 169 -8.10 23.87 -30.06
CA VAL A 169 -7.87 23.03 -28.87
C VAL A 169 -7.54 23.87 -27.63
N ASN A 170 -6.68 24.89 -27.78
CA ASN A 170 -6.32 25.79 -26.71
C ASN A 170 -7.53 26.60 -26.20
N ASP A 171 -8.37 27.08 -27.11
CA ASP A 171 -9.59 27.83 -26.77
C ASP A 171 -10.60 26.93 -26.01
N ALA A 172 -10.74 25.65 -26.40
CA ALA A 172 -11.55 24.68 -25.65
C ALA A 172 -11.00 24.37 -24.24
N LEU A 173 -9.68 24.45 -24.04
CA LEU A 173 -9.02 24.15 -22.77
C LEU A 173 -9.05 25.30 -21.76
N TYR A 174 -8.96 26.55 -22.25
CA TYR A 174 -8.86 27.74 -21.40
C TYR A 174 -10.14 28.60 -21.40
N GLY A 175 -11.00 28.49 -22.41
CA GLY A 175 -12.23 29.27 -22.56
C GLY A 175 -12.00 30.76 -22.87
N GLU A 176 -13.09 31.48 -23.12
CA GLU A 176 -13.08 32.96 -23.18
C GLU A 176 -13.01 33.56 -21.76
N VAL A 177 -12.15 34.56 -21.57
CA VAL A 177 -11.99 35.24 -20.27
C VAL A 177 -13.18 36.17 -20.03
N VAL A 178 -14.16 35.72 -19.24
CA VAL A 178 -15.25 36.59 -18.78
C VAL A 178 -14.70 37.51 -17.68
N SER A 179 -14.48 38.78 -18.02
CA SER A 179 -13.98 39.80 -17.09
C SER A 179 -15.11 40.34 -16.19
N ASN A 180 -15.55 39.53 -15.21
CA ASN A 180 -16.30 40.08 -14.08
C ASN A 180 -15.35 40.25 -12.88
N ASN A 181 -15.22 41.51 -12.47
CA ASN A 181 -14.25 42.02 -11.50
C ASN A 181 -14.60 41.72 -10.03
N ASP A 182 -15.31 40.62 -9.75
CA ASP A 182 -15.64 40.23 -8.39
C ASP A 182 -14.83 38.98 -8.02
N GLY A 183 -13.63 39.21 -7.49
CA GLY A 183 -12.90 38.24 -6.70
C GLY A 183 -12.62 38.89 -5.35
N LEU A 184 -12.88 38.18 -4.25
CA LEU A 184 -12.62 38.60 -2.88
C LEU A 184 -11.22 39.22 -2.74
N ASN A 185 -11.16 40.56 -2.79
CA ASN A 185 -9.93 41.34 -2.73
C ASN A 185 -9.46 41.61 -1.30
N GLU A 186 -10.07 41.00 -0.28
CA GLU A 186 -9.70 41.20 1.12
C GLU A 186 -8.94 40.00 1.67
N LEU A 187 -7.62 39.96 1.41
CA LEU A 187 -6.68 39.13 2.17
C LEU A 187 -5.60 40.04 2.74
N GLY A 188 -5.87 40.59 3.93
CA GLY A 188 -4.91 41.27 4.78
C GLY A 188 -3.98 40.25 5.46
N GLY A 189 -2.67 40.50 5.40
CA GLY A 189 -1.68 39.54 5.86
C GLY A 189 -1.66 39.31 7.38
N SER A 190 -1.97 38.10 7.82
CA SER A 190 -1.39 37.50 9.03
C SER A 190 -1.48 35.97 8.96
N GLY A 191 -0.61 35.27 9.71
CA GLY A 191 -0.61 33.81 9.84
C GLY A 191 -1.86 33.21 10.48
N ASP A 192 -2.78 34.04 10.99
CA ASP A 192 -4.01 33.62 11.67
C ASP A 192 -5.11 33.15 10.69
N HIS A 193 -5.00 33.49 9.41
CA HIS A 193 -5.99 33.10 8.38
C HIS A 193 -6.01 31.59 8.08
N LEU A 194 -4.90 30.88 8.29
CA LEU A 194 -4.86 29.44 8.07
C LEU A 194 -5.72 28.68 9.09
N ASP A 195 -5.72 29.15 10.34
CA ASP A 195 -6.56 28.58 11.40
C ASP A 195 -8.04 28.97 11.22
N MET A 196 -8.34 30.04 10.47
CA MET A 196 -9.69 30.37 10.00
C MET A 196 -10.15 29.55 8.78
N LEU A 197 -9.24 29.12 7.90
CA LEU A 197 -9.55 28.35 6.69
C LEU A 197 -9.67 26.83 6.95
N ILE A 198 -8.91 26.34 7.93
CA ILE A 198 -8.90 24.94 8.37
C ILE A 198 -9.74 24.85 9.64
N HIS A 199 -11.04 24.66 9.49
CA HIS A 199 -11.91 24.43 10.63
C HIS A 199 -11.66 23.05 11.23
N ASP A 200 -11.56 23.00 12.56
CA ASP A 200 -11.47 21.75 13.30
C ASP A 200 -12.85 21.08 13.32
N VAL A 201 -13.17 20.32 12.27
CA VAL A 201 -14.48 19.67 12.09
C VAL A 201 -14.49 18.36 12.85
N ASP A 202 -15.48 18.14 13.73
CA ASP A 202 -15.56 16.89 14.49
C ASP A 202 -15.57 15.66 13.56
N LYS A 203 -14.98 14.53 13.99
CA LYS A 203 -14.89 13.30 13.17
C LYS A 203 -16.28 12.88 12.69
N LYS A 204 -17.32 13.12 13.49
CA LYS A 204 -18.70 12.74 13.18
C LYS A 204 -19.29 13.55 12.03
N THR A 205 -19.10 14.87 12.01
CA THR A 205 -19.68 15.78 11.01
C THR A 205 -18.98 15.70 9.65
N LEU A 206 -17.69 15.37 9.62
CA LEU A 206 -16.95 15.12 8.36
C LEU A 206 -17.54 13.96 7.55
N PHE A 207 -18.09 12.96 8.24
CA PHE A 207 -18.66 11.78 7.60
C PHE A 207 -20.17 11.82 7.50
N GLU A 208 -20.91 12.42 8.44
CA GLU A 208 -22.38 12.59 8.35
C GLU A 208 -22.83 13.37 7.11
N SER A 209 -21.94 14.12 6.46
CA SER A 209 -22.19 14.62 5.10
C SER A 209 -21.97 13.51 4.07
N ASP A 210 -23.01 13.11 3.33
CA ASP A 210 -22.95 12.11 2.24
C ASP A 210 -21.86 12.40 1.19
N ASN A 211 -21.36 13.64 1.13
CA ASN A 211 -20.33 14.12 0.22
C ASN A 211 -18.89 14.12 0.79
N GLY A 212 -18.65 13.58 2.00
CA GLY A 212 -17.36 13.67 2.70
C GLY A 212 -16.16 13.04 1.95
N PHE A 213 -16.43 12.06 1.08
CA PHE A 213 -15.43 11.39 0.23
C PHE A 213 -15.17 12.08 -1.12
N PHE A 214 -15.95 13.10 -1.45
CA PHE A 214 -15.94 13.76 -2.76
C PHE A 214 -15.48 15.21 -2.66
N THR A 215 -14.94 15.72 -3.76
CA THR A 215 -14.45 17.11 -3.83
C THR A 215 -15.56 18.15 -3.97
N THR A 216 -16.75 17.73 -4.42
CA THR A 216 -17.92 18.61 -4.61
C THR A 216 -19.00 18.32 -3.58
N ASP A 217 -20.03 19.17 -3.55
CA ASP A 217 -21.18 18.98 -2.66
C ASP A 217 -22.33 18.17 -3.27
N GLY A 218 -22.22 17.79 -4.54
CA GLY A 218 -23.23 17.04 -5.26
C GLY A 218 -24.21 17.89 -6.07
N THR A 219 -24.02 19.21 -6.17
CA THR A 219 -24.83 20.10 -7.04
C THR A 219 -24.15 20.34 -8.39
N PHE A 220 -24.93 20.57 -9.45
CA PHE A 220 -24.40 20.90 -10.78
C PHE A 220 -23.70 22.27 -10.79
N GLU A 221 -24.29 23.26 -10.12
CA GLU A 221 -23.77 24.62 -10.01
C GLU A 221 -22.37 24.67 -9.39
N PHE A 222 -22.10 23.82 -8.40
CA PHE A 222 -20.77 23.76 -7.78
C PHE A 222 -19.69 23.31 -8.78
N GLY A 223 -20.00 22.34 -9.65
CA GLY A 223 -19.11 21.90 -10.72
C GLY A 223 -18.80 23.03 -11.71
N ASP A 224 -19.85 23.70 -12.20
CA ASP A 224 -19.71 24.81 -13.15
C ASP A 224 -18.95 26.00 -12.58
N ASN A 225 -19.16 26.30 -11.30
CA ASN A 225 -18.41 27.34 -10.61
C ASN A 225 -16.91 27.02 -10.52
N LEU A 226 -16.54 25.76 -10.26
CA LEU A 226 -15.14 25.34 -10.27
C LEU A 226 -14.53 25.45 -11.68
N ASP A 227 -15.27 25.05 -12.72
CA ASP A 227 -14.85 25.21 -14.11
C ASP A 227 -14.66 26.69 -14.48
N MET A 228 -15.58 27.55 -14.05
CA MET A 228 -15.51 29.01 -14.25
C MET A 228 -14.29 29.61 -13.54
N ILE A 229 -14.02 29.25 -12.29
CA ILE A 229 -12.84 29.70 -11.53
C ILE A 229 -11.56 29.24 -12.25
N ALA A 230 -11.53 27.99 -12.72
CA ALA A 230 -10.38 27.46 -13.44
C ALA A 230 -10.11 28.20 -14.76
N ARG A 231 -11.17 28.56 -15.51
CA ARG A 231 -11.08 29.37 -16.73
C ARG A 231 -10.64 30.81 -16.43
N LYS A 232 -11.18 31.44 -15.39
CA LYS A 232 -10.81 32.81 -14.92
C LYS A 232 -9.31 32.95 -14.69
N HIS A 233 -8.70 31.94 -14.05
CA HIS A 233 -7.26 31.92 -13.76
C HIS A 233 -6.41 31.22 -14.83
N ARG A 234 -6.96 30.87 -16.00
CA ARG A 234 -6.26 30.13 -17.06
C ARG A 234 -5.56 28.84 -16.58
N ILE A 235 -6.22 28.10 -15.69
CA ILE A 235 -5.79 26.77 -15.23
C ILE A 235 -6.77 25.65 -15.65
N GLY A 236 -7.70 25.95 -16.57
CA GLY A 236 -8.71 25.02 -17.11
C GLY A 236 -8.13 23.71 -17.64
N LEU A 237 -6.95 23.75 -18.28
CA LEU A 237 -6.22 22.55 -18.73
C LEU A 237 -6.04 21.51 -17.62
N PHE A 238 -5.56 21.95 -16.45
CA PHE A 238 -5.27 21.07 -15.33
C PHE A 238 -6.56 20.57 -14.66
N HIS A 239 -7.61 21.38 -14.65
CA HIS A 239 -8.90 21.01 -14.08
C HIS A 239 -9.61 19.95 -14.94
N LEU A 240 -9.70 20.18 -16.26
CA LEU A 240 -10.40 19.31 -17.19
C LEU A 240 -9.74 17.93 -17.32
N ILE A 241 -8.41 17.90 -17.44
CA ILE A 241 -7.67 16.64 -17.65
C ILE A 241 -7.36 15.96 -16.31
N GLY A 242 -6.97 16.74 -15.30
CA GLY A 242 -6.32 16.24 -14.10
C GLY A 242 -4.84 15.88 -14.35
N PRO A 243 -4.14 15.31 -13.36
CA PRO A 243 -2.72 14.98 -13.46
C PRO A 243 -2.51 13.63 -14.20
N HIS A 244 -3.13 13.45 -15.37
CA HIS A 244 -2.88 12.27 -16.20
C HIS A 244 -1.62 12.50 -17.04
N PHE A 245 -0.48 11.94 -16.67
CA PHE A 245 0.82 12.37 -17.21
C PHE A 245 0.95 12.26 -18.74
N PRO A 246 0.60 11.13 -19.41
CA PRO A 246 0.60 11.05 -20.87
C PRO A 246 -0.28 12.11 -21.55
N ALA A 247 -1.54 12.23 -21.14
CA ALA A 247 -2.49 13.19 -21.71
C ALA A 247 -2.09 14.65 -21.41
N LEU A 248 -1.79 14.98 -20.16
CA LEU A 248 -1.44 16.34 -19.75
C LEU A 248 -0.17 16.83 -20.47
N GLY A 249 0.86 15.98 -20.58
CA GLY A 249 2.07 16.32 -21.34
C GLY A 249 1.80 16.55 -22.83
N HIS A 250 0.89 15.79 -23.44
CA HIS A 250 0.45 16.01 -24.83
C HIS A 250 -0.09 17.42 -25.04
N PHE A 251 -1.05 17.85 -24.20
CA PHE A 251 -1.69 19.16 -24.35
C PHE A 251 -0.79 20.33 -23.95
N ILE A 252 0.08 20.17 -22.95
CA ILE A 252 1.09 21.19 -22.63
C ILE A 252 2.08 21.36 -23.80
N THR A 253 2.47 20.26 -24.46
CA THR A 253 3.33 20.29 -25.65
C THR A 253 2.64 21.05 -26.80
N LEU A 254 1.34 20.84 -27.03
CA LEU A 254 0.55 21.62 -28.00
C LEU A 254 0.42 23.10 -27.62
N SER A 255 0.25 23.41 -26.33
CA SER A 255 0.19 24.79 -25.84
C SER A 255 1.53 25.52 -26.04
N LEU A 256 2.65 24.82 -25.79
CA LEU A 256 4.00 25.32 -26.08
C LEU A 256 4.20 25.53 -27.59
N ALA A 257 3.70 24.61 -28.42
CA ALA A 257 3.73 24.73 -29.89
C ALA A 257 2.98 25.98 -30.37
N LEU A 258 1.84 26.33 -29.76
CA LEU A 258 1.06 27.52 -30.09
C LEU A 258 1.79 28.81 -29.72
N LYS A 259 2.30 28.89 -28.49
CA LYS A 259 2.98 30.09 -27.98
C LYS A 259 4.23 30.44 -28.77
N ASN A 260 4.95 29.42 -29.26
CA ASN A 260 6.21 29.59 -29.98
C ASN A 260 6.12 29.16 -31.46
N TYR A 261 4.93 29.22 -32.04
CA TYR A 261 4.63 28.69 -33.37
C TYR A 261 5.54 29.25 -34.47
N GLU A 262 5.77 30.57 -34.47
CA GLU A 262 6.63 31.23 -35.47
C GLU A 262 8.07 30.71 -35.41
N ASN A 263 8.60 30.48 -34.20
CA ASN A 263 9.99 30.06 -34.06
C ASN A 263 10.18 28.57 -34.41
N PHE A 264 9.20 27.72 -34.07
CA PHE A 264 9.26 26.29 -34.38
C PHE A 264 8.96 25.99 -35.86
N PHE A 265 7.87 26.54 -36.41
CA PHE A 265 7.32 26.07 -37.68
C PHE A 265 7.49 27.05 -38.85
N GLU A 266 7.66 28.36 -38.59
CA GLU A 266 7.85 29.35 -39.67
C GLU A 266 9.34 29.67 -39.89
N LYS A 267 10.10 29.91 -38.81
CA LYS A 267 11.50 30.35 -38.85
C LYS A 267 12.51 29.21 -38.65
N GLY A 268 12.07 28.05 -38.16
CA GLY A 268 12.95 26.89 -37.89
C GLY A 268 14.06 27.16 -36.87
N LYS A 269 13.88 28.10 -35.94
CA LYS A 269 14.90 28.53 -34.97
C LYS A 269 14.90 27.73 -33.67
N GLY A 270 14.00 26.76 -33.51
CA GLY A 270 13.91 25.88 -32.35
C GLY A 270 13.51 24.47 -32.77
N HIS A 271 13.75 23.48 -31.91
CA HIS A 271 13.42 22.09 -32.19
C HIS A 271 12.09 21.71 -31.54
N PHE A 272 11.19 21.08 -32.29
CA PHE A 272 9.92 20.58 -31.76
C PHE A 272 9.92 19.06 -31.77
N ILE A 273 9.62 18.45 -30.63
CA ILE A 273 9.52 16.99 -30.47
C ILE A 273 8.13 16.69 -29.90
N SER A 274 7.43 15.72 -30.48
CA SER A 274 6.14 15.27 -29.97
C SER A 274 6.27 14.62 -28.58
N TRP A 275 5.26 14.78 -27.72
CA TRP A 275 5.29 14.21 -26.36
C TRP A 275 5.48 12.69 -26.37
N GLN A 276 4.81 11.99 -27.28
CA GLN A 276 4.94 10.54 -27.43
C GLN A 276 6.39 10.12 -27.73
N LYS A 277 7.05 10.85 -28.65
CA LYS A 277 8.45 10.60 -29.00
C LYS A 277 9.37 10.92 -27.83
N LEU A 278 9.08 11.99 -27.09
CA LEU A 278 9.84 12.37 -25.88
C LEU A 278 9.87 11.21 -24.88
N LEU A 279 8.72 10.58 -24.60
CA LEU A 279 8.65 9.45 -23.65
C LEU A 279 9.46 8.22 -24.09
N SER A 280 9.68 8.03 -25.39
CA SER A 280 10.49 6.92 -25.92
C SER A 280 11.99 7.09 -25.72
N PHE A 281 12.48 8.29 -25.37
CA PHE A 281 13.89 8.46 -25.05
C PHE A 281 14.23 7.84 -23.69
N ASN A 282 15.51 7.54 -23.49
CA ASN A 282 16.04 7.15 -22.17
C ASN A 282 15.81 8.28 -21.15
N MET A 283 15.68 7.93 -19.87
CA MET A 283 15.32 8.88 -18.80
C MET A 283 16.17 10.17 -18.79
N SER A 284 17.47 10.04 -19.06
CA SER A 284 18.42 11.15 -19.14
C SER A 284 18.24 11.99 -20.41
N ASP A 285 18.01 11.35 -21.55
CA ASP A 285 17.88 12.03 -22.85
C ASP A 285 16.55 12.77 -22.99
N ARG A 286 15.51 12.37 -22.24
CA ARG A 286 14.24 13.13 -22.13
C ARG A 286 14.47 14.59 -21.74
N PHE A 287 15.34 14.82 -20.75
CA PHE A 287 15.65 16.17 -20.28
C PHE A 287 16.48 16.97 -21.30
N LYS A 288 17.37 16.30 -22.04
CA LYS A 288 18.12 16.96 -23.14
C LYS A 288 17.19 17.36 -24.28
N ALA A 289 16.29 16.46 -24.68
CA ALA A 289 15.27 16.71 -25.68
C ALA A 289 14.38 17.90 -25.27
N LEU A 290 13.99 17.97 -23.98
CA LEU A 290 13.25 19.11 -23.45
C LEU A 290 14.07 20.41 -23.48
N ASP A 291 15.34 20.38 -23.09
CA ASP A 291 16.19 21.58 -23.10
C ASP A 291 16.38 22.15 -24.52
N LEU A 292 16.49 21.28 -25.53
CA LEU A 292 16.50 21.64 -26.95
C LEU A 292 15.17 22.28 -27.39
N MET A 293 14.05 21.76 -26.91
CA MET A 293 12.72 22.30 -27.21
C MET A 293 12.49 23.67 -26.53
N CYS A 294 13.09 23.87 -25.36
CA CYS A 294 12.93 25.07 -24.54
C CYS A 294 14.02 26.13 -24.77
N ASN A 295 14.89 25.94 -25.77
CA ASN A 295 16.01 26.83 -26.11
C ASN A 295 16.88 27.19 -24.89
N VAL A 296 17.23 26.19 -24.07
CA VAL A 296 18.10 26.37 -22.89
C VAL A 296 19.56 26.13 -23.28
N GLU A 297 20.40 27.14 -23.12
CA GLU A 297 21.85 27.02 -23.28
C GLU A 297 22.47 26.42 -22.01
N GLY A 298 23.12 25.25 -22.12
CA GLY A 298 23.79 24.62 -20.99
C GLY A 298 24.67 23.43 -21.35
N THR A 299 25.77 23.24 -20.61
CA THR A 299 26.61 22.05 -20.71
C THR A 299 25.93 20.89 -19.98
N TYR A 300 25.78 19.76 -20.66
CA TYR A 300 25.23 18.54 -20.07
C TYR A 300 26.37 17.64 -19.56
N ASP A 301 26.45 17.43 -18.25
CA ASP A 301 27.34 16.43 -17.66
C ASP A 301 26.57 15.15 -17.35
N ILE A 302 26.86 14.08 -18.11
CA ILE A 302 26.24 12.75 -17.95
C ILE A 302 26.51 12.17 -16.56
N LYS A 303 27.60 12.58 -15.89
CA LYS A 303 27.98 12.04 -14.57
C LYS A 303 27.18 12.65 -13.42
N LYS A 304 26.55 13.81 -13.60
CA LYS A 304 25.76 14.49 -12.56
C LYS A 304 24.28 14.18 -12.71
N LYS A 305 23.56 14.09 -11.58
CA LYS A 305 22.08 13.99 -11.58
C LYS A 305 21.46 15.28 -12.14
N ARG A 306 20.32 15.14 -12.85
CA ARG A 306 19.57 16.25 -13.45
C ARG A 306 19.32 17.41 -12.47
N ARG A 307 18.89 17.12 -11.24
CA ARG A 307 18.59 18.14 -10.22
C ARG A 307 19.76 19.07 -9.89
N ILE A 308 20.99 18.57 -9.96
CA ILE A 308 22.21 19.38 -9.72
C ILE A 308 22.49 20.23 -10.95
N THR A 309 22.52 19.62 -12.13
CA THR A 309 22.75 20.33 -13.40
C THR A 309 21.70 21.40 -13.68
N TYR A 310 20.45 21.16 -13.28
CA TYR A 310 19.34 22.09 -13.51
C TYR A 310 19.54 23.41 -12.75
N LEU A 311 19.99 23.33 -11.49
CA LEU A 311 20.21 24.50 -10.63
C LEU A 311 21.48 25.30 -11.01
N GLU A 312 22.43 24.68 -11.74
CA GLU A 312 23.64 25.34 -12.25
C GLU A 312 23.38 26.16 -13.54
N GLN A 313 22.30 25.88 -14.28
CA GLN A 313 22.01 26.47 -15.59
C GLN A 313 21.16 27.76 -15.52
N ASN A 314 21.43 28.72 -16.41
CA ASN A 314 20.67 29.97 -16.46
C ASN A 314 19.36 29.81 -17.25
N ARG A 315 18.25 29.55 -16.55
CA ARG A 315 16.92 29.30 -17.16
C ARG A 315 15.98 30.50 -17.15
N LYS A 316 16.50 31.73 -17.01
CA LYS A 316 15.69 32.96 -16.93
C LYS A 316 14.82 33.21 -18.18
N GLY A 317 15.09 32.56 -19.32
CA GLY A 317 14.33 32.67 -20.57
C GLY A 317 13.26 31.60 -20.84
N ALA A 318 13.23 30.47 -20.12
CA ALA A 318 12.37 29.32 -20.46
C ALA A 318 10.86 29.56 -20.21
N PHE A 319 9.98 29.03 -21.08
CA PHE A 319 8.52 29.13 -20.94
C PHE A 319 7.98 28.41 -19.71
N ASP A 320 6.81 28.80 -19.19
CA ASP A 320 6.22 28.13 -18.02
C ASP A 320 5.78 26.69 -18.32
N GLU A 321 5.35 26.43 -19.55
CA GLU A 321 5.07 25.08 -20.05
C GLU A 321 6.29 24.16 -19.90
N CYS A 322 7.50 24.67 -20.14
CA CYS A 322 8.74 23.91 -19.95
C CYS A 322 8.96 23.53 -18.48
N ASN A 323 8.60 24.39 -17.53
CA ASN A 323 8.70 24.07 -16.11
C ASN A 323 7.75 22.92 -15.72
N ILE A 324 6.53 22.92 -16.27
CA ILE A 324 5.54 21.87 -16.00
C ILE A 324 5.94 20.57 -16.72
N LEU A 325 6.46 20.64 -17.95
CA LEU A 325 7.00 19.46 -18.64
C LEU A 325 8.20 18.86 -17.90
N GLU A 326 9.09 19.68 -17.33
CA GLU A 326 10.20 19.21 -16.48
C GLU A 326 9.67 18.46 -15.24
N PHE A 327 8.63 19.00 -14.59
CA PHE A 327 7.94 18.34 -13.48
C PHE A 327 7.35 16.99 -13.91
N LEU A 328 6.62 16.95 -15.04
CA LEU A 328 6.00 15.72 -15.54
C LEU A 328 7.03 14.66 -15.93
N ILE A 329 8.13 15.03 -16.59
CA ILE A 329 9.21 14.10 -16.95
C ILE A 329 9.87 13.55 -15.69
N HIS A 330 10.13 14.40 -14.69
CA HIS A 330 10.73 13.96 -13.42
C HIS A 330 9.89 12.88 -12.75
N TYR A 331 8.58 13.11 -12.57
CA TYR A 331 7.71 12.14 -11.91
C TYR A 331 7.31 10.97 -12.81
N PHE A 332 7.34 11.12 -14.14
CA PHE A 332 7.20 9.98 -15.06
C PHE A 332 8.43 9.05 -14.97
N ASN A 333 9.63 9.60 -14.80
CA ASN A 333 10.84 8.81 -14.53
C ASN A 333 10.71 8.08 -13.19
N LYS A 334 10.21 8.75 -12.13
CA LYS A 334 9.92 8.09 -10.84
C LYS A 334 8.90 6.97 -11.01
N TYR A 335 7.78 7.19 -11.69
CA TYR A 335 6.80 6.16 -12.03
C TYR A 335 7.42 4.94 -12.72
N GLN A 336 8.27 5.16 -13.73
CA GLN A 336 8.97 4.09 -14.43
C GLN A 336 9.89 3.31 -13.48
N LEU A 337 10.66 3.99 -12.62
CA LEU A 337 11.53 3.34 -11.64
C LEU A 337 10.74 2.57 -10.58
N SER A 338 9.65 3.14 -10.08
CA SER A 338 8.78 2.48 -9.11
C SER A 338 8.19 1.21 -9.71
N LEU A 339 7.70 1.23 -10.96
CA LEU A 339 7.20 0.01 -11.61
C LEU A 339 8.29 -1.05 -11.82
N ILE A 340 9.48 -0.66 -12.29
CA ILE A 340 10.63 -1.58 -12.44
C ILE A 340 10.97 -2.24 -11.09
N SER A 341 11.04 -1.45 -10.01
CA SER A 341 11.35 -1.97 -8.68
C SER A 341 10.30 -2.95 -8.14
N ARG A 342 9.04 -2.80 -8.57
CA ARG A 342 7.92 -3.66 -8.14
C ARG A 342 7.76 -4.90 -9.00
N THR A 343 8.19 -4.86 -10.25
CA THR A 343 8.28 -6.05 -11.09
C THR A 343 9.52 -6.87 -10.77
N TYR A 344 10.57 -6.24 -10.22
CA TYR A 344 11.79 -6.91 -9.80
C TYR A 344 11.50 -8.06 -8.84
N GLY A 345 12.04 -9.24 -9.15
CA GLY A 345 11.96 -10.42 -8.32
C GLY A 345 13.03 -11.44 -8.71
N ASP A 346 13.07 -12.57 -8.01
CA ASP A 346 14.10 -13.60 -8.22
C ASP A 346 14.12 -14.15 -9.66
N GLU A 347 12.97 -14.15 -10.35
CA GLU A 347 12.79 -14.64 -11.72
C GLU A 347 12.84 -13.53 -12.80
N PHE A 348 12.68 -12.25 -12.42
CA PHE A 348 12.72 -11.11 -13.35
C PHE A 348 13.64 -10.02 -12.80
N GLN A 349 14.87 -10.00 -13.30
CA GLN A 349 15.90 -9.03 -12.93
C GLN A 349 16.03 -7.97 -14.02
N SER A 350 14.97 -7.18 -14.24
CA SER A 350 15.10 -6.05 -15.16
C SER A 350 16.16 -5.08 -14.65
N TYR A 351 17.25 -4.92 -15.39
CA TYR A 351 18.26 -3.92 -15.06
C TYR A 351 17.72 -2.54 -15.40
N TYR A 352 17.92 -1.58 -14.49
CA TYR A 352 17.46 -0.19 -14.61
C TYR A 352 17.97 0.55 -15.88
N LEU A 353 18.98 0.00 -16.55
CA LEU A 353 19.65 0.58 -17.73
C LEU A 353 19.44 -0.22 -19.02
N LEU A 354 18.54 -1.22 -19.03
CA LEU A 354 18.22 -1.93 -20.27
C LEU A 354 17.66 -0.96 -21.31
N GLU A 355 18.01 -1.18 -22.57
CA GLU A 355 17.34 -0.51 -23.67
C GLU A 355 15.85 -0.88 -23.65
N HIS A 356 14.98 0.06 -24.03
CA HIS A 356 13.53 -0.14 -23.96
C HIS A 356 13.04 -1.35 -24.74
N LYS A 357 13.74 -1.71 -25.82
CA LYS A 357 13.45 -2.90 -26.63
C LYS A 357 13.77 -4.18 -25.87
N ASP A 358 14.94 -4.25 -25.26
CA ASP A 358 15.35 -5.40 -24.44
C ASP A 358 14.43 -5.56 -23.22
N MET A 359 14.05 -4.45 -22.59
CA MET A 359 13.09 -4.46 -21.47
C MET A 359 11.75 -5.09 -21.88
N LYS A 360 11.24 -4.77 -23.08
CA LYS A 360 10.00 -5.35 -23.62
C LYS A 360 10.19 -6.85 -23.90
N GLU A 361 11.27 -7.24 -24.57
CA GLU A 361 11.55 -8.63 -24.91
C GLU A 361 11.77 -9.52 -23.67
N GLU A 362 12.51 -9.02 -22.68
CA GLU A 362 12.75 -9.73 -21.42
C GLU A 362 11.46 -9.86 -20.60
N PHE A 363 10.61 -8.83 -20.59
CA PHE A 363 9.31 -8.91 -19.92
C PHE A 363 8.39 -9.96 -20.56
N PHE A 364 8.33 -10.02 -21.89
CA PHE A 364 7.56 -11.07 -22.58
C PHE A 364 8.15 -12.46 -22.34
N ARG A 365 9.48 -12.57 -22.34
CA ARG A 365 10.17 -13.83 -22.01
C ARG A 365 9.86 -14.29 -20.60
N PHE A 366 9.87 -13.37 -19.63
CA PHE A 366 9.49 -13.66 -18.26
C PHE A 366 8.03 -14.11 -18.20
N MET A 367 7.09 -13.36 -18.76
CA MET A 367 5.66 -13.68 -18.64
C MET A 367 5.24 -14.94 -19.40
N CYS A 368 5.84 -15.24 -20.56
CA CYS A 368 5.31 -16.23 -21.49
C CYS A 368 6.32 -17.31 -21.94
N ASP A 369 7.46 -17.42 -21.27
CA ASP A 369 8.55 -18.37 -21.59
C ASP A 369 9.06 -18.28 -23.04
N SER A 370 8.76 -17.18 -23.76
CA SER A 370 9.14 -16.96 -25.15
C SER A 370 9.38 -15.47 -25.43
N SER A 371 10.30 -15.15 -26.33
CA SER A 371 10.63 -13.77 -26.73
C SER A 371 9.62 -13.15 -27.71
N LYS A 372 8.57 -13.88 -28.09
CA LYS A 372 7.54 -13.40 -29.01
C LYS A 372 6.41 -12.73 -28.24
N ASN A 373 5.77 -11.74 -28.87
CA ASN A 373 4.55 -11.13 -28.35
C ASN A 373 3.53 -12.21 -27.96
N CYS A 374 2.99 -12.09 -26.75
CA CYS A 374 2.03 -13.04 -26.19
C CYS A 374 0.89 -12.31 -25.48
N ASN A 375 -0.20 -13.02 -25.21
CA ASN A 375 -1.22 -12.54 -24.29
C ASN A 375 -0.75 -12.77 -22.84
N ILE A 376 -0.32 -11.70 -22.17
CA ILE A 376 0.16 -11.77 -20.78
C ILE A 376 -0.91 -12.24 -19.80
N TYR A 377 -2.20 -11.99 -20.07
CA TYR A 377 -3.31 -12.33 -19.17
C TYR A 377 -3.57 -13.85 -19.10
N ASN A 378 -3.10 -14.61 -20.09
CA ASN A 378 -3.21 -16.07 -20.14
C ASN A 378 -1.98 -16.79 -19.59
N SER A 379 -0.93 -16.06 -19.21
CA SER A 379 0.29 -16.65 -18.70
C SER A 379 0.10 -17.34 -17.35
N SER A 380 0.88 -18.39 -17.11
CA SER A 380 0.94 -19.07 -15.81
C SER A 380 1.34 -18.13 -14.68
N ILE A 381 2.22 -17.16 -14.97
CA ILE A 381 2.73 -16.17 -14.03
C ILE A 381 1.66 -15.13 -13.67
N PHE A 382 0.92 -14.60 -14.65
CA PHE A 382 -0.18 -13.66 -14.35
C PHE A 382 -1.31 -14.35 -13.57
N LEU A 383 -1.62 -15.59 -13.93
CA LEU A 383 -2.66 -16.40 -13.30
C LEU A 383 -2.22 -17.04 -11.97
N SER A 384 -0.96 -16.87 -11.56
CA SER A 384 -0.40 -17.52 -10.38
C SER A 384 -1.13 -17.11 -9.10
N ASN A 385 -1.78 -15.94 -9.06
CA ASN A 385 -2.46 -15.38 -7.89
C ASN A 385 -4.00 -15.43 -7.98
N GLU A 386 -4.54 -15.96 -9.08
CA GLU A 386 -5.98 -16.00 -9.33
C GLU A 386 -6.69 -17.20 -8.69
N ASN A 387 -8.00 -17.05 -8.50
CA ASN A 387 -8.90 -18.15 -8.16
C ASN A 387 -9.20 -18.97 -9.43
N ASP A 388 -9.66 -20.21 -9.29
CA ASP A 388 -9.82 -21.09 -10.44
C ASP A 388 -10.92 -20.61 -11.41
N ASP A 389 -11.99 -19.97 -10.91
CA ASP A 389 -13.05 -19.40 -11.74
C ASP A 389 -12.57 -18.21 -12.59
N SER A 390 -11.79 -17.29 -12.00
CA SER A 390 -11.23 -16.15 -12.73
C SER A 390 -10.17 -16.59 -13.74
N LYS A 391 -9.40 -17.64 -13.44
CA LYS A 391 -8.51 -18.28 -14.43
C LYS A 391 -9.28 -18.82 -15.63
N ILE A 392 -10.45 -19.42 -15.42
CA ILE A 392 -11.26 -19.96 -16.53
C ILE A 392 -11.75 -18.82 -17.42
N VAL A 393 -12.22 -17.71 -16.85
CA VAL A 393 -12.68 -16.54 -17.61
C VAL A 393 -11.55 -15.93 -18.44
N LEU A 394 -10.39 -15.69 -17.82
CA LEU A 394 -9.23 -15.11 -18.51
C LEU A 394 -8.71 -16.05 -19.61
N LYS A 395 -8.58 -17.36 -19.34
CA LYS A 395 -8.13 -18.36 -20.33
C LYS A 395 -9.09 -18.50 -21.51
N ASN A 396 -10.39 -18.29 -21.31
CA ASN A 396 -11.42 -18.43 -22.34
C ASN A 396 -11.63 -17.17 -23.19
N MET A 397 -10.81 -16.12 -23.05
CA MET A 397 -10.83 -14.97 -23.95
C MET A 397 -10.32 -15.36 -25.35
N LYS A 398 -11.21 -15.95 -26.16
CA LYS A 398 -10.94 -16.47 -27.51
C LYS A 398 -10.59 -15.40 -28.55
N SER A 399 -10.70 -14.10 -28.22
CA SER A 399 -10.57 -12.99 -29.17
C SER A 399 -9.27 -12.20 -29.08
N PHE A 400 -8.35 -12.52 -28.15
CA PHE A 400 -7.13 -11.71 -27.97
C PHE A 400 -6.16 -11.89 -29.14
N ASN A 401 -5.84 -10.80 -29.86
CA ASN A 401 -4.93 -10.89 -30.99
C ASN A 401 -3.46 -10.96 -30.52
N VAL A 402 -2.90 -12.16 -30.47
CA VAL A 402 -1.50 -12.42 -30.07
C VAL A 402 -0.48 -11.66 -30.94
N SER A 403 -0.81 -11.38 -32.20
CA SER A 403 0.08 -10.63 -33.10
C SER A 403 0.14 -9.13 -32.79
N ALA A 404 -0.87 -8.58 -32.10
CA ALA A 404 -0.99 -7.17 -31.73
C ALA A 404 -1.20 -7.05 -30.20
N PRO A 405 -0.15 -7.24 -29.38
CA PRO A 405 -0.28 -7.34 -27.93
C PRO A 405 -0.95 -6.09 -27.32
N PHE A 406 -0.60 -4.90 -27.82
CA PHE A 406 -1.10 -3.64 -27.26
C PHE A 406 -2.48 -3.22 -27.76
N ASN A 407 -3.20 -4.07 -28.51
CA ASN A 407 -4.51 -3.76 -29.07
C ASN A 407 -5.47 -3.15 -28.02
N VAL A 408 -5.95 -1.93 -28.31
CA VAL A 408 -6.76 -1.14 -27.37
C VAL A 408 -8.05 -1.85 -26.95
N LYS A 409 -8.73 -2.55 -27.87
CA LYS A 409 -10.01 -3.22 -27.60
C LYS A 409 -9.83 -4.38 -26.64
N ASP A 410 -8.86 -5.25 -26.92
CA ASP A 410 -8.65 -6.46 -26.13
C ASP A 410 -8.21 -6.09 -24.70
N ASN A 411 -7.27 -5.15 -24.58
CA ASN A 411 -6.80 -4.67 -23.27
C ASN A 411 -7.88 -3.91 -22.49
N PHE A 412 -8.70 -3.10 -23.15
CA PHE A 412 -9.82 -2.42 -22.50
C PHE A 412 -10.90 -3.40 -22.04
N SER A 413 -11.17 -4.45 -22.81
CA SER A 413 -12.12 -5.50 -22.42
C SER A 413 -11.68 -6.20 -21.13
N VAL A 414 -10.38 -6.51 -21.01
CA VAL A 414 -9.80 -7.05 -19.77
C VAL A 414 -9.92 -6.05 -18.62
N PHE A 415 -9.62 -4.77 -18.86
CA PHE A 415 -9.73 -3.73 -17.85
C PHE A 415 -11.17 -3.61 -17.32
N SER A 416 -12.15 -3.45 -18.21
CA SER A 416 -13.55 -3.21 -17.84
C SER A 416 -14.13 -4.39 -17.04
N ASN A 417 -13.78 -5.62 -17.43
CA ASN A 417 -14.34 -6.82 -16.82
C ASN A 417 -13.60 -7.31 -15.57
N ASN A 418 -12.27 -7.20 -15.52
CA ASN A 418 -11.45 -7.93 -14.55
C ASN A 418 -10.54 -7.06 -13.68
N TYR A 419 -10.29 -5.79 -14.00
CA TYR A 419 -9.29 -4.98 -13.27
C TYR A 419 -9.57 -4.85 -11.77
N MET A 420 -10.84 -4.80 -11.37
CA MET A 420 -11.25 -4.72 -9.95
C MET A 420 -10.94 -6.00 -9.15
N ASP A 421 -10.73 -7.13 -9.81
CA ASP A 421 -10.43 -8.42 -9.20
C ASP A 421 -8.92 -8.70 -9.09
N PHE A 422 -8.10 -7.87 -9.74
CA PHE A 422 -6.66 -8.07 -9.80
C PHE A 422 -5.97 -7.81 -8.46
N SER A 423 -5.01 -8.67 -8.15
CA SER A 423 -4.04 -8.44 -7.07
C SER A 423 -3.12 -7.25 -7.39
N PRO A 424 -2.52 -6.60 -6.36
CA PRO A 424 -1.58 -5.49 -6.59
C PRO A 424 -0.44 -5.83 -7.58
N LYS A 425 0.04 -7.08 -7.57
CA LYS A 425 1.10 -7.55 -8.49
C LYS A 425 0.61 -7.62 -9.95
N GLN A 426 -0.62 -8.06 -10.20
CA GLN A 426 -1.22 -8.08 -11.54
C GLN A 426 -1.49 -6.67 -12.07
N ILE A 427 -1.90 -5.76 -11.18
CA ILE A 427 -2.06 -4.33 -11.51
C ILE A 427 -0.71 -3.74 -11.95
N VAL A 428 0.36 -4.01 -11.20
CA VAL A 428 1.74 -3.60 -11.57
C VAL A 428 2.13 -4.18 -12.93
N TYR A 429 1.89 -5.47 -13.19
CA TYR A 429 2.17 -6.07 -14.50
C TYR A 429 1.38 -5.42 -15.64
N THR A 430 0.12 -5.08 -15.42
CA THR A 430 -0.72 -4.40 -16.43
C THR A 430 -0.18 -3.01 -16.77
N HIS A 431 0.28 -2.26 -15.76
CA HIS A 431 0.87 -0.94 -15.95
C HIS A 431 2.26 -1.02 -16.59
N PHE A 432 3.09 -1.97 -16.16
CA PHE A 432 4.41 -2.21 -16.75
C PHE A 432 4.32 -2.64 -18.21
N TYR A 433 3.34 -3.50 -18.53
CA TYR A 433 3.03 -3.88 -19.90
C TYR A 433 2.68 -2.68 -20.78
N ASN A 434 1.77 -1.81 -20.32
CA ASN A 434 1.43 -0.59 -21.04
C ASN A 434 2.64 0.36 -21.18
N LEU A 435 3.42 0.53 -20.11
CA LEU A 435 4.62 1.36 -20.11
C LEU A 435 5.66 0.84 -21.12
N ALA A 436 5.92 -0.46 -21.17
CA ALA A 436 6.83 -1.06 -22.14
C ALA A 436 6.43 -0.73 -23.60
N GLY A 437 5.13 -0.65 -23.89
CA GLY A 437 4.63 -0.17 -25.18
C GLY A 437 4.92 1.32 -25.41
N ILE A 438 4.64 2.19 -24.44
CA ILE A 438 4.90 3.65 -24.53
C ILE A 438 6.39 3.94 -24.77
N LEU A 439 7.27 3.25 -24.03
CA LEU A 439 8.73 3.40 -24.16
C LEU A 439 9.24 3.00 -25.54
N ASN A 440 8.55 2.07 -26.22
CA ASN A 440 8.86 1.63 -27.59
C ASN A 440 8.08 2.40 -28.67
N ASN A 441 7.46 3.53 -28.31
CA ASN A 441 6.70 4.39 -29.23
C ASN A 441 5.47 3.71 -29.88
N GLU A 442 4.85 2.75 -29.21
CA GLU A 442 3.64 2.05 -29.68
C GLU A 442 2.38 2.91 -29.44
N ILE A 443 1.69 3.29 -30.53
CA ILE A 443 0.51 4.16 -30.47
C ILE A 443 -0.64 3.51 -29.69
N ASP A 444 -0.84 2.19 -29.85
CA ASP A 444 -1.92 1.47 -29.16
C ASP A 444 -1.75 1.54 -27.64
N ALA A 445 -0.51 1.45 -27.14
CA ALA A 445 -0.21 1.57 -25.72
C ALA A 445 -0.38 3.02 -25.23
N TYR A 446 -0.02 4.01 -26.04
CA TYR A 446 -0.24 5.42 -25.74
C TYR A 446 -1.74 5.73 -25.58
N VAL A 447 -2.59 5.24 -26.48
CA VAL A 447 -4.06 5.34 -26.37
C VAL A 447 -4.60 4.50 -25.20
N GLY A 448 -4.06 3.30 -24.98
CA GLY A 448 -4.42 2.42 -23.86
C GLY A 448 -4.12 3.00 -22.48
N SER A 449 -3.25 4.02 -22.38
CA SER A 449 -2.94 4.68 -21.12
C SER A 449 -4.11 5.50 -20.55
N LEU A 450 -5.02 5.98 -21.42
CA LEU A 450 -6.05 6.98 -21.08
C LEU A 450 -7.09 6.52 -20.04
N TYR A 451 -7.28 5.21 -19.88
CA TYR A 451 -8.19 4.62 -18.90
C TYR A 451 -7.49 3.98 -17.70
N LEU A 452 -6.16 3.96 -17.66
CA LEU A 452 -5.41 3.31 -16.59
C LEU A 452 -5.23 4.27 -15.40
N PRO A 453 -5.71 3.91 -14.19
CA PRO A 453 -5.73 4.81 -13.05
C PRO A 453 -4.33 5.15 -12.50
N GLY A 454 -3.32 4.33 -12.76
CA GLY A 454 -1.94 4.56 -12.31
C GLY A 454 -1.33 5.88 -12.81
N TYR A 455 -1.76 6.35 -13.99
CA TYR A 455 -1.28 7.61 -14.55
C TYR A 455 -1.87 8.86 -13.87
N TYR A 456 -2.90 8.71 -13.03
CA TYR A 456 -3.45 9.79 -12.20
C TYR A 456 -2.81 9.81 -10.81
N ASN A 457 -2.71 8.65 -10.14
CA ASN A 457 -2.21 8.57 -8.77
C ASN A 457 -0.68 8.67 -8.64
N THR A 458 0.04 8.75 -9.77
CA THR A 458 1.48 9.03 -9.82
C THR A 458 1.84 10.33 -9.07
N ILE A 459 0.92 11.30 -8.97
CA ILE A 459 1.14 12.54 -8.22
C ILE A 459 1.44 12.32 -6.72
N GLN A 460 1.05 11.17 -6.16
CA GLN A 460 1.38 10.81 -4.78
C GLN A 460 2.90 10.73 -4.54
N LEU A 461 3.68 10.34 -5.56
CA LEU A 461 5.15 10.28 -5.52
C LEU A 461 5.80 11.67 -5.39
N ALA A 462 5.05 12.75 -5.54
CA ALA A 462 5.59 14.10 -5.44
C ALA A 462 5.75 14.61 -4.01
N PHE A 463 5.14 13.93 -3.03
CA PHE A 463 5.16 14.31 -1.63
C PHE A 463 6.16 13.45 -0.86
N GLU A 464 7.45 13.77 -1.00
CA GLU A 464 8.55 13.10 -0.28
C GLU A 464 9.12 13.98 0.84
N ASP A 465 8.50 15.13 1.08
CA ASP A 465 8.99 16.14 2.00
C ASP A 465 8.61 15.86 3.46
N GLU A 466 9.52 16.23 4.38
CA GLU A 466 9.28 16.22 5.83
C GLU A 466 8.38 17.40 6.28
N GLN A 467 7.87 18.20 5.34
CA GLN A 467 7.00 19.33 5.67
C GLN A 467 5.65 18.83 6.15
N THR A 468 5.14 19.49 7.18
CA THR A 468 3.78 19.22 7.66
C THR A 468 2.76 19.76 6.67
N LEU A 469 1.57 19.14 6.63
CA LEU A 469 0.48 19.61 5.77
C LEU A 469 0.12 21.09 6.05
N LYS A 470 0.23 21.53 7.31
CA LYS A 470 0.02 22.93 7.71
C LYS A 470 1.05 23.87 7.07
N GLU A 471 2.31 23.46 6.96
CA GLU A 471 3.37 24.25 6.32
C GLU A 471 3.17 24.35 4.80
N GLN A 472 2.75 23.27 4.14
CA GLN A 472 2.45 23.31 2.71
C GLN A 472 1.36 24.34 2.38
N PHE A 473 0.28 24.40 3.17
CA PHE A 473 -0.74 25.44 3.00
C PHE A 473 -0.22 26.85 3.31
N LYS A 474 0.68 27.02 4.29
CA LYS A 474 1.33 28.33 4.55
C LYS A 474 2.14 28.80 3.34
N ASN A 475 2.86 27.90 2.68
CA ASN A 475 3.65 28.24 1.49
C ASN A 475 2.76 28.71 0.34
N LEU A 476 1.61 28.06 0.11
CA LEU A 476 0.61 28.49 -0.86
C LEU A 476 0.08 29.89 -0.53
N ILE A 477 -0.34 30.14 0.72
CA ILE A 477 -0.84 31.47 1.14
C ILE A 477 0.24 32.53 0.93
N LYS A 478 1.50 32.23 1.28
CA LYS A 478 2.63 33.13 1.05
C LYS A 478 2.81 33.46 -0.45
N CYS A 479 2.60 32.50 -1.35
CA CYS A 479 2.59 32.74 -2.79
C CYS A 479 1.48 33.72 -3.19
N VAL A 480 0.25 33.48 -2.73
CA VAL A 480 -0.93 34.32 -3.04
C VAL A 480 -0.76 35.75 -2.55
N VAL A 481 -0.30 35.94 -1.31
CA VAL A 481 -0.06 37.28 -0.72
C VAL A 481 0.95 38.07 -1.56
N LYS A 482 2.04 37.42 -1.99
CA LYS A 482 3.06 38.07 -2.84
C LYS A 482 2.51 38.44 -4.22
N CYS A 483 1.64 37.60 -4.77
CA CYS A 483 0.95 37.87 -6.03
C CYS A 483 -0.06 39.02 -5.93
N ASN A 484 -0.82 39.10 -4.84
CA ASN A 484 -1.71 40.24 -4.58
C ASN A 484 -0.94 41.57 -4.47
N ALA A 485 0.21 41.56 -3.79
CA ALA A 485 1.09 42.73 -3.71
C ALA A 485 1.67 43.15 -5.08
N TYR A 486 1.88 42.20 -6.00
CA TYR A 486 2.33 42.48 -7.36
C TYR A 486 1.22 43.11 -8.20
N ASP A 487 0.00 42.57 -8.14
CA ASP A 487 -1.15 43.09 -8.89
C ASP A 487 -1.53 44.51 -8.44
N GLN A 488 -1.48 44.80 -7.14
CA GLN A 488 -1.69 46.15 -6.61
C GLN A 488 -0.69 47.15 -7.20
N LYS A 489 0.59 46.77 -7.31
CA LYS A 489 1.65 47.64 -7.88
C LYS A 489 1.50 47.86 -9.39
N ASN A 490 0.94 46.91 -10.13
CA ASN A 490 0.85 46.95 -11.60
C ASN A 490 -0.54 47.29 -12.16
N SER A 491 -1.57 47.36 -11.30
CA SER A 491 -2.94 47.78 -11.65
C SER A 491 -3.02 49.15 -12.36
N SER A 492 -2.00 49.99 -12.22
CA SER A 492 -1.85 51.33 -12.82
C SER A 492 -1.25 51.35 -14.24
N LYS A 493 -0.81 50.21 -14.81
CA LYS A 493 -0.11 50.14 -16.12
C LYS A 493 -0.78 49.19 -17.14
N LYS A 494 -2.11 49.26 -17.29
CA LYS A 494 -2.91 48.28 -18.08
C LYS A 494 -2.65 48.22 -19.60
N SER A 495 -1.83 49.07 -20.21
CA SER A 495 -1.71 49.16 -21.68
C SER A 495 -0.35 48.77 -22.29
N LYS A 496 0.62 48.27 -21.51
CA LYS A 496 1.93 47.83 -22.06
C LYS A 496 1.98 46.32 -22.28
N LYS A 497 2.55 45.90 -23.42
CA LYS A 497 2.90 44.51 -23.71
C LYS A 497 3.83 44.01 -22.59
N LEU A 498 3.40 42.97 -21.88
CA LEU A 498 4.16 42.39 -20.77
C LEU A 498 5.51 41.89 -21.29
N SER A 499 6.57 42.13 -20.52
CA SER A 499 7.86 41.51 -20.76
C SER A 499 7.80 40.01 -20.39
N ILE A 500 8.70 39.20 -20.96
CA ILE A 500 8.80 37.75 -20.67
C ILE A 500 8.91 37.46 -19.17
N LYS A 501 9.54 38.35 -18.38
CA LYS A 501 9.63 38.23 -16.92
C LYS A 501 8.28 38.49 -16.24
N GLU A 502 7.51 39.46 -16.73
CA GLU A 502 6.19 39.80 -16.19
C GLU A 502 5.15 38.73 -16.55
N GLU A 503 5.22 38.13 -17.74
CA GLU A 503 4.36 37.00 -18.14
C GLU A 503 4.54 35.77 -17.23
N LYS A 504 5.78 35.46 -16.84
CA LYS A 504 6.09 34.38 -15.88
C LYS A 504 5.53 34.63 -14.49
N ILE A 505 5.63 35.87 -14.01
CA ILE A 505 5.08 36.26 -12.71
C ILE A 505 3.56 36.13 -12.75
N VAL A 506 2.92 36.58 -13.83
CA VAL A 506 1.47 36.48 -14.03
C VAL A 506 1.02 35.02 -14.11
N SER A 507 1.71 34.16 -14.85
CA SER A 507 1.36 32.73 -14.92
C SER A 507 1.48 32.03 -13.57
N LYS A 508 2.57 32.25 -12.84
CA LYS A 508 2.73 31.72 -11.48
C LYS A 508 1.64 32.22 -10.54
N CYS A 509 1.31 33.51 -10.63
CA CYS A 509 0.27 34.10 -9.80
C CYS A 509 -1.12 33.58 -10.14
N ASN A 510 -1.41 33.35 -11.41
CA ASN A 510 -2.61 32.67 -11.86
C ASN A 510 -2.71 31.25 -11.28
N MET A 511 -1.61 30.48 -11.28
CA MET A 511 -1.58 29.15 -10.66
C MET A 511 -1.81 29.21 -9.14
N CYS A 512 -1.12 30.09 -8.41
CA CYS A 512 -1.27 30.21 -6.95
C CYS A 512 -2.67 30.70 -6.54
N LYS A 513 -3.20 31.73 -7.21
CA LYS A 513 -4.55 32.26 -6.92
C LYS A 513 -5.64 31.29 -7.32
N GLY A 514 -5.57 30.75 -8.55
CA GLY A 514 -6.54 29.77 -9.02
C GLY A 514 -6.56 28.50 -8.19
N THR A 515 -5.39 28.02 -7.75
CA THR A 515 -5.31 26.90 -6.79
C THR A 515 -6.02 27.26 -5.49
N PHE A 516 -5.68 28.41 -4.89
CA PHE A 516 -6.29 28.84 -3.63
C PHE A 516 -7.82 28.95 -3.74
N ASP A 517 -8.33 29.60 -4.78
CA ASP A 517 -9.77 29.79 -4.98
C ASP A 517 -10.48 28.44 -5.15
N ILE A 518 -9.95 27.53 -5.98
CA ILE A 518 -10.55 26.19 -6.20
C ILE A 518 -10.60 25.37 -4.92
N ILE A 519 -9.49 25.30 -4.17
CA ILE A 519 -9.41 24.38 -3.02
C ILE A 519 -10.16 24.91 -1.79
N THR A 520 -10.35 26.24 -1.69
CA THR A 520 -11.06 26.89 -0.59
C THR A 520 -12.53 27.16 -0.90
N TRP A 521 -12.96 27.03 -2.15
CA TRP A 521 -14.36 27.19 -2.56
C TRP A 521 -15.30 26.32 -1.73
N LYS A 522 -16.38 26.93 -1.24
CA LYS A 522 -17.44 26.28 -0.45
C LYS A 522 -18.77 26.99 -0.67
N ASN A 523 -19.86 26.21 -0.60
CA ASN A 523 -21.21 26.74 -0.43
C ASN A 523 -21.47 26.96 1.08
N GLU A 524 -22.43 27.82 1.44
CA GLU A 524 -22.62 28.33 2.82
C GLU A 524 -22.68 27.24 3.90
N ASN A 525 -23.21 26.05 3.58
CA ASN A 525 -23.38 24.93 4.51
C ASN A 525 -22.40 23.75 4.29
N ASN A 526 -21.48 23.83 3.33
CA ASN A 526 -20.62 22.70 2.93
C ASN A 526 -19.13 22.94 3.25
N LEU A 527 -18.38 21.84 3.37
CA LEU A 527 -16.93 21.86 3.59
C LEU A 527 -16.17 22.00 2.27
N SER A 528 -15.13 22.84 2.25
CA SER A 528 -14.19 22.95 1.12
C SER A 528 -13.29 21.72 0.98
N MET A 529 -12.61 21.58 -0.16
CA MET A 529 -11.67 20.47 -0.40
C MET A 529 -10.56 20.42 0.64
N VAL A 530 -10.01 21.58 1.03
CA VAL A 530 -8.98 21.69 2.08
C VAL A 530 -9.50 21.17 3.42
N ASN A 531 -10.71 21.57 3.82
CA ASN A 531 -11.29 21.14 5.08
C ASN A 531 -11.53 19.63 5.12
N LYS A 532 -12.05 19.06 4.03
CA LYS A 532 -12.27 17.62 3.92
C LYS A 532 -10.94 16.85 3.98
N PHE A 533 -9.96 17.25 3.15
CA PHE A 533 -8.67 16.58 3.07
C PHE A 533 -7.85 16.69 4.37
N TYR A 534 -7.74 17.89 4.94
CA TYR A 534 -6.95 18.12 6.15
C TYR A 534 -7.51 17.33 7.33
N ASN A 535 -8.82 17.36 7.55
CA ASN A 535 -9.45 16.62 8.64
C ASN A 535 -9.35 15.10 8.41
N TYR A 536 -9.47 14.62 7.16
CA TYR A 536 -9.28 13.20 6.86
C TYR A 536 -7.85 12.74 7.19
N VAL A 537 -6.83 13.44 6.70
CA VAL A 537 -5.42 13.06 6.90
C VAL A 537 -5.01 13.15 8.37
N THR A 538 -5.40 14.23 9.07
CA THR A 538 -4.94 14.47 10.45
C THR A 538 -5.76 13.75 11.50
N LYS A 539 -7.05 13.49 11.27
CA LYS A 539 -7.94 12.87 12.26
C LYS A 539 -8.21 11.39 11.99
N VAL A 540 -8.31 10.96 10.72
CA VAL A 540 -8.62 9.56 10.38
C VAL A 540 -7.36 8.76 10.16
N ILE A 541 -6.50 9.22 9.26
CA ILE A 541 -5.20 8.59 9.02
C ILE A 541 -4.24 8.85 10.20
N GLU A 542 -4.42 9.97 10.91
CA GLU A 542 -3.55 10.41 12.02
C GLU A 542 -2.09 10.67 11.57
N ALA A 543 -1.90 11.11 10.32
CA ALA A 543 -0.62 11.54 9.77
C ALA A 543 -0.46 13.06 9.79
N LYS A 544 0.75 13.52 10.11
CA LYS A 544 1.10 14.95 10.10
C LYS A 544 1.79 15.40 8.80
N MET A 545 2.44 14.47 8.10
CA MET A 545 3.23 14.67 6.90
C MET A 545 2.73 13.71 5.82
N LEU A 546 2.61 14.18 4.58
CA LEU A 546 2.15 13.35 3.48
C LEU A 546 3.22 12.32 3.07
N GLY A 547 4.51 12.64 3.13
CA GLY A 547 5.58 11.68 2.82
C GLY A 547 5.60 10.43 3.70
N ASN A 548 5.18 10.56 4.97
CA ASN A 548 5.09 9.41 5.86
C ASN A 548 3.97 8.42 5.49
N ILE A 549 2.96 8.85 4.73
CA ILE A 549 1.84 7.98 4.33
C ILE A 549 2.34 6.85 3.43
N VAL A 550 3.20 7.18 2.47
CA VAL A 550 3.74 6.23 1.49
C VAL A 550 4.74 5.26 2.15
N SER A 551 5.31 5.61 3.31
CA SER A 551 6.22 4.75 4.06
C SER A 551 5.55 3.60 4.83
N ASN A 552 4.23 3.62 4.96
CA ASN A 552 3.48 2.59 5.68
C ASN A 552 2.35 2.04 4.82
N ILE A 553 2.51 0.81 4.34
CA ILE A 553 1.56 0.14 3.43
C ILE A 553 0.11 0.14 3.95
N ASN A 554 -0.09 0.07 5.27
CA ASN A 554 -1.42 0.07 5.88
C ASN A 554 -2.13 1.40 5.71
N ILE A 555 -1.37 2.48 5.87
CA ILE A 555 -1.88 3.84 5.78
C ILE A 555 -2.04 4.23 4.31
N TYR A 556 -1.08 3.82 3.48
CA TYR A 556 -1.11 4.05 2.04
C TYR A 556 -2.33 3.40 1.37
N ASP A 557 -2.63 2.14 1.65
CA ASP A 557 -3.78 1.42 1.05
C ASP A 557 -5.11 2.17 1.29
N GLU A 558 -5.30 2.72 2.48
CA GLU A 558 -6.51 3.46 2.86
C GLU A 558 -6.54 4.87 2.26
N TYR A 559 -5.38 5.54 2.23
CA TYR A 559 -5.22 6.84 1.58
C TYR A 559 -5.49 6.78 0.08
N ASP A 560 -4.94 5.80 -0.64
CA ASP A 560 -5.20 5.60 -2.07
C ASP A 560 -6.68 5.28 -2.33
N ASN A 561 -7.30 4.43 -1.49
CA ASN A 561 -8.72 4.11 -1.61
C ASN A 561 -9.61 5.35 -1.39
N PHE A 562 -9.25 6.26 -0.48
CA PHE A 562 -9.92 7.55 -0.28
C PHE A 562 -9.83 8.43 -1.53
N LEU A 563 -8.63 8.64 -2.06
CA LEU A 563 -8.42 9.49 -3.24
C LEU A 563 -9.11 8.92 -4.48
N SER A 564 -9.18 7.60 -4.62
CA SER A 564 -9.80 6.93 -5.76
C SER A 564 -11.31 7.18 -5.90
N ASN A 565 -11.99 7.70 -4.86
CA ASN A 565 -13.43 8.02 -4.92
C ASN A 565 -13.76 9.13 -5.92
N ASP A 566 -12.82 10.05 -6.16
CA ASP A 566 -13.02 11.19 -7.04
C ASP A 566 -11.68 11.58 -7.70
N LEU A 567 -11.61 11.54 -9.03
CA LEU A 567 -10.38 11.87 -9.76
C LEU A 567 -9.91 13.30 -9.51
N ASN A 568 -10.83 14.20 -9.12
CA ASN A 568 -10.47 15.58 -8.78
C ASN A 568 -9.63 15.67 -7.49
N TRP A 569 -9.57 14.62 -6.65
CA TRP A 569 -8.61 14.57 -5.54
C TRP A 569 -7.17 14.55 -6.04
N TYR A 570 -6.89 13.86 -7.15
CA TYR A 570 -5.55 13.90 -7.76
C TYR A 570 -5.25 15.29 -8.32
N THR A 571 -6.23 15.97 -8.92
CA THR A 571 -6.11 17.37 -9.34
C THR A 571 -5.83 18.32 -8.17
N PHE A 572 -6.52 18.13 -7.04
CA PHE A 572 -6.24 18.84 -5.80
C PHE A 572 -4.79 18.65 -5.34
N LEU A 573 -4.30 17.41 -5.30
CA LEU A 573 -2.91 17.11 -4.93
C LEU A 573 -1.91 17.74 -5.91
N PHE A 574 -2.21 17.70 -7.21
CA PHE A 574 -1.37 18.31 -8.23
C PHE A 574 -1.26 19.83 -8.04
N PHE A 575 -2.39 20.52 -7.89
CA PHE A 575 -2.40 21.96 -7.62
C PHE A 575 -1.69 22.31 -6.32
N LEU A 576 -1.98 21.58 -5.24
CA LEU A 576 -1.31 21.76 -3.97
C LEU A 576 0.20 21.63 -4.15
N ARG A 577 0.68 20.58 -4.82
CA ARG A 577 2.11 20.36 -4.94
C ARG A 577 2.82 21.44 -5.74
N LEU A 578 2.28 21.84 -6.89
CA LEU A 578 2.87 22.87 -7.74
C LEU A 578 3.01 24.23 -7.04
N THR A 579 2.19 24.49 -6.01
CA THR A 579 2.06 25.79 -5.35
C THR A 579 2.46 25.82 -3.88
N SER A 580 2.95 24.70 -3.32
CA SER A 580 3.28 24.58 -1.88
C SER A 580 4.76 24.32 -1.57
N TYR A 581 5.64 24.26 -2.57
CA TYR A 581 7.08 24.19 -2.33
C TYR A 581 7.56 25.39 -1.48
N LYS A 582 8.55 25.16 -0.61
CA LYS A 582 9.06 26.17 0.35
C LYS A 582 9.41 27.53 -0.30
N ASN A 583 10.06 27.51 -1.46
CA ASN A 583 10.55 28.71 -2.15
C ASN A 583 9.70 29.15 -3.36
N ILE A 584 8.49 28.59 -3.55
CA ILE A 584 7.65 28.84 -4.74
C ILE A 584 7.31 30.33 -4.96
N HIS A 585 7.17 31.09 -3.87
CA HIS A 585 6.93 32.53 -3.92
C HIS A 585 8.08 33.31 -4.59
N GLU A 586 9.29 32.78 -4.66
CA GLU A 586 10.48 33.42 -5.26
C GLU A 586 10.89 32.79 -6.58
N THR A 587 10.85 31.47 -6.70
CA THR A 587 11.39 30.72 -7.84
C THR A 587 10.30 30.20 -8.78
N THR A 588 10.69 29.47 -9.83
CA THR A 588 9.73 28.69 -10.66
C THR A 588 9.40 27.35 -9.98
N VAL A 589 8.38 26.65 -10.49
CA VAL A 589 7.95 25.33 -9.97
C VAL A 589 9.10 24.32 -9.97
N SER A 590 9.78 24.12 -11.10
CA SER A 590 10.82 23.08 -11.22
C SER A 590 12.08 23.43 -10.42
N GLU A 591 12.40 24.72 -10.31
CA GLU A 591 13.51 25.18 -9.48
C GLU A 591 13.20 24.94 -8.00
N ALA A 592 11.98 25.27 -7.55
CA ALA A 592 11.54 24.99 -6.18
C ALA A 592 11.53 23.48 -5.87
N MET A 593 11.07 22.66 -6.82
CA MET A 593 11.11 21.20 -6.75
C MET A 593 12.54 20.67 -6.54
N TYR A 594 13.50 21.08 -7.37
CA TYR A 594 14.87 20.60 -7.25
C TYR A 594 15.63 21.16 -6.03
N MET A 595 15.27 22.35 -5.54
CA MET A 595 15.78 22.85 -4.26
C MET A 595 15.33 21.97 -3.09
N GLU A 596 14.10 21.46 -3.14
CA GLU A 596 13.55 20.60 -2.09
C GLU A 596 14.14 19.18 -2.14
N LEU A 597 14.38 18.64 -3.34
CA LEU A 597 15.01 17.33 -3.54
C LEU A 597 16.54 17.31 -3.32
N LYS A 598 17.12 18.39 -2.81
CA LYS A 598 18.59 18.49 -2.62
C LYS A 598 19.10 17.46 -1.61
N ASP A 599 18.29 17.15 -0.59
CA ASP A 599 18.67 16.31 0.55
C ASP A 599 18.15 14.85 0.43
N GLU A 600 17.61 14.47 -0.73
CA GLU A 600 17.05 13.13 -1.02
C GLU A 600 18.10 12.01 -0.89
N ASP A 601 19.38 12.30 -1.16
CA ASP A 601 20.48 11.30 -1.07
C ASP A 601 21.08 11.21 0.36
N THR A 602 20.47 11.84 1.36
CA THR A 602 20.95 11.71 2.74
C THR A 602 20.71 10.30 3.28
N PRO A 603 21.57 9.78 4.16
CA PRO A 603 21.42 8.42 4.70
C PRO A 603 20.03 8.16 5.31
N VAL A 604 19.43 9.17 5.96
CA VAL A 604 18.09 9.07 6.55
C VAL A 604 17.03 8.80 5.49
N GLN A 605 17.03 9.57 4.41
CA GLN A 605 16.06 9.45 3.32
C GLN A 605 16.25 8.14 2.54
N THR A 606 17.50 7.69 2.35
CA THR A 606 17.78 6.41 1.66
C THR A 606 17.34 5.16 2.43
N MET A 607 17.11 5.25 3.74
CA MET A 607 16.65 4.11 4.57
C MET A 607 15.13 3.97 4.60
N VAL A 608 14.37 4.95 4.10
CA VAL A 608 12.90 4.91 4.08
C VAL A 608 12.41 4.09 2.88
N THR A 609 11.42 3.24 3.10
CA THR A 609 10.80 2.45 2.04
C THR A 609 9.62 3.19 1.41
N ASP A 610 9.62 3.30 0.09
CA ASP A 610 8.45 3.72 -0.68
C ASP A 610 7.52 2.50 -0.92
N HIS A 611 6.22 2.63 -0.61
CA HIS A 611 5.17 1.64 -0.87
C HIS A 611 4.15 2.05 -1.95
N TRP A 612 4.49 2.97 -2.85
CA TRP A 612 3.58 3.36 -3.93
C TRP A 612 3.23 2.18 -4.87
N TYR A 613 1.96 2.13 -5.28
CA TYR A 613 1.40 1.21 -6.26
C TYR A 613 0.40 1.94 -7.19
N PRO A 614 0.19 1.49 -8.44
CA PRO A 614 -0.91 1.98 -9.24
C PRO A 614 -2.25 1.73 -8.54
N SER A 615 -3.15 2.71 -8.59
CA SER A 615 -4.36 2.69 -7.75
C SER A 615 -5.24 1.47 -8.01
N CYS A 616 -5.66 0.84 -6.92
CA CYS A 616 -6.57 -0.30 -6.94
C CYS A 616 -8.01 0.22 -6.83
N ILE A 617 -8.88 -0.11 -7.80
CA ILE A 617 -10.30 0.26 -7.75
C ILE A 617 -11.01 -0.70 -6.78
N LYS A 618 -10.97 -0.36 -5.49
CA LYS A 618 -11.59 -1.13 -4.40
C LYS A 618 -12.88 -0.50 -3.89
N ARG A 619 -13.66 -1.30 -3.18
CA ARG A 619 -14.80 -0.81 -2.40
C ARG A 619 -14.34 0.12 -1.28
N ALA A 620 -15.12 1.16 -1.01
CA ALA A 620 -14.81 2.19 -0.02
C ALA A 620 -15.18 1.76 1.41
N TYR A 621 -14.57 0.67 1.86
CA TYR A 621 -14.58 0.28 3.26
C TYR A 621 -13.30 0.74 3.95
N THR A 622 -13.37 0.97 5.25
CA THR A 622 -12.24 1.47 6.03
C THR A 622 -12.13 0.76 7.38
N LEU A 623 -10.91 0.64 7.88
CA LEU A 623 -10.61 0.16 9.23
C LEU A 623 -10.67 1.25 10.32
N PHE A 624 -10.63 2.53 9.93
CA PHE A 624 -10.38 3.64 10.85
C PHE A 624 -11.64 4.34 11.39
N ILE A 625 -12.84 3.95 10.92
CA ILE A 625 -14.10 4.66 11.23
C ILE A 625 -15.13 3.72 11.91
N LYS A 626 -15.96 4.29 12.80
CA LYS A 626 -17.16 3.64 13.33
C LYS A 626 -18.43 3.99 12.52
N ALA A 627 -19.02 2.93 11.98
CA ALA A 627 -20.44 2.63 11.71
C ALA A 627 -21.29 3.45 10.73
N HIS A 628 -21.17 4.78 10.59
CA HIS A 628 -22.32 5.49 9.97
C HIS A 628 -22.22 5.83 8.48
N VAL A 629 -21.05 5.89 7.82
CA VAL A 629 -20.96 6.34 6.41
C VAL A 629 -20.10 5.44 5.52
N ALA A 630 -18.99 4.89 6.02
CA ALA A 630 -18.31 3.76 5.40
C ALA A 630 -18.47 2.54 6.33
N PRO A 631 -18.93 1.38 5.83
CA PRO A 631 -19.02 0.19 6.66
C PRO A 631 -17.63 -0.18 7.15
N ASN A 632 -17.51 -0.42 8.45
CA ASN A 632 -16.25 -0.84 9.04
C ASN A 632 -15.88 -2.19 8.42
N LEU A 633 -14.64 -2.35 7.93
CA LEU A 633 -14.17 -3.64 7.41
C LEU A 633 -14.41 -4.79 8.39
N LEU A 634 -14.37 -4.50 9.70
CA LEU A 634 -14.74 -5.45 10.75
C LEU A 634 -16.21 -5.90 10.67
N SER A 635 -17.16 -4.99 10.51
CA SER A 635 -18.58 -5.36 10.38
C SER A 635 -18.86 -6.10 9.08
N VAL A 636 -18.13 -5.77 8.01
CA VAL A 636 -18.23 -6.47 6.72
C VAL A 636 -17.72 -7.90 6.88
N LEU A 637 -16.55 -8.10 7.48
CA LEU A 637 -16.02 -9.43 7.73
C LEU A 637 -16.96 -10.26 8.61
N GLU A 638 -17.53 -9.67 9.67
CA GLU A 638 -18.52 -10.33 10.52
C GLU A 638 -19.78 -10.73 9.75
N GLY A 639 -20.28 -9.89 8.84
CA GLY A 639 -21.44 -10.21 8.00
C GLY A 639 -21.16 -11.29 6.95
N LEU A 640 -19.90 -11.45 6.53
CA LEU A 640 -19.48 -12.49 5.58
C LEU A 640 -19.22 -13.85 6.25
N LEU A 641 -19.02 -13.88 7.56
CA LEU A 641 -18.79 -15.10 8.33
C LEU A 641 -20.11 -15.69 8.83
N LYS A 642 -20.18 -17.02 8.91
CA LYS A 642 -21.32 -17.70 9.52
C LYS A 642 -21.36 -17.44 11.03
N PRO A 643 -22.54 -17.27 11.65
CA PRO A 643 -22.65 -17.11 13.10
C PRO A 643 -21.99 -18.26 13.89
N ASP A 644 -22.16 -19.50 13.41
CA ASP A 644 -21.52 -20.71 13.96
C ASP A 644 -19.98 -20.60 13.96
N THR A 645 -19.40 -19.99 12.93
CA THR A 645 -17.94 -19.81 12.80
C THR A 645 -17.40 -18.82 13.84
N ILE A 646 -18.15 -17.76 14.14
CA ILE A 646 -17.81 -16.82 15.23
C ILE A 646 -17.87 -17.51 16.60
N GLU A 647 -18.81 -18.42 16.80
CA GLU A 647 -18.90 -19.22 18.02
C GLU A 647 -17.74 -20.21 18.14
N LYS A 648 -17.44 -20.94 17.06
CA LYS A 648 -16.27 -21.84 16.97
C LYS A 648 -14.96 -21.11 17.25
N MET A 649 -14.79 -19.89 16.73
CA MET A 649 -13.62 -19.04 16.99
C MET A 649 -13.38 -18.80 18.49
N LYS A 650 -14.44 -18.62 19.29
CA LYS A 650 -14.32 -18.44 20.76
C LYS A 650 -13.82 -19.71 21.46
N ASN A 651 -14.04 -20.87 20.85
CA ASN A 651 -13.77 -22.19 21.40
C ASN A 651 -12.52 -22.87 20.79
N VAL A 652 -11.85 -22.23 19.82
CA VAL A 652 -10.57 -22.73 19.25
C VAL A 652 -9.48 -22.86 20.31
N VAL A 653 -9.36 -21.86 21.19
CA VAL A 653 -8.34 -21.80 22.25
C VAL A 653 -9.01 -22.08 23.57
N GLN A 654 -8.48 -23.04 24.33
CA GLN A 654 -8.87 -23.27 25.71
C GLN A 654 -7.64 -23.24 26.62
N TYR A 655 -7.67 -22.40 27.63
CA TYR A 655 -6.58 -22.25 28.58
C TYR A 655 -6.61 -23.34 29.63
N VAL A 656 -5.44 -23.90 29.90
CA VAL A 656 -5.23 -25.01 30.84
C VAL A 656 -4.49 -24.52 32.07
N ILE A 657 -3.55 -23.59 31.91
CA ILE A 657 -2.73 -23.04 32.99
C ILE A 657 -2.92 -21.53 33.04
N HIS A 658 -3.41 -21.04 34.18
CA HIS A 658 -3.55 -19.62 34.44
C HIS A 658 -2.18 -18.95 34.65
N VAL A 659 -1.98 -17.72 34.15
CA VAL A 659 -0.70 -16.98 34.27
C VAL A 659 -0.23 -16.88 35.72
N ASN A 660 -1.12 -16.48 36.64
CA ASN A 660 -0.78 -16.41 38.07
C ASN A 660 -0.31 -17.74 38.66
N SER A 661 -0.81 -18.87 38.13
CA SER A 661 -0.41 -20.19 38.60
C SER A 661 1.05 -20.47 38.25
N PHE A 662 1.41 -20.22 36.98
CA PHE A 662 2.78 -20.38 36.53
C PHE A 662 3.72 -19.33 37.15
N MET A 663 3.29 -18.08 37.25
CA MET A 663 4.07 -17.00 37.88
C MET A 663 4.41 -17.29 39.35
N GLN A 664 3.52 -17.98 40.09
CA GLN A 664 3.81 -18.37 41.48
C GLN A 664 4.99 -19.34 41.58
N LEU A 665 5.18 -20.20 40.57
CA LEU A 665 6.25 -21.19 40.52
C LEU A 665 7.54 -20.66 39.86
N ASP A 666 7.44 -19.60 39.07
CA ASP A 666 8.55 -19.08 38.28
C ASP A 666 9.01 -17.69 38.75
N PHE A 667 8.17 -16.67 38.57
CA PHE A 667 8.51 -15.28 38.90
C PHE A 667 8.55 -15.03 40.41
N PHE A 668 7.50 -15.45 41.12
CA PHE A 668 7.36 -15.30 42.58
C PHE A 668 7.88 -16.49 43.38
N HIS A 669 8.70 -17.36 42.76
CA HIS A 669 9.23 -18.55 43.42
C HIS A 669 9.98 -18.24 44.73
N ALA A 670 10.58 -17.06 44.84
CA ALA A 670 11.27 -16.60 46.05
C ALA A 670 10.33 -16.37 47.24
N LEU A 671 9.03 -16.16 47.00
CA LEU A 671 8.00 -16.02 48.03
C LEU A 671 7.46 -17.37 48.51
N ASN A 672 7.85 -18.47 47.86
CA ASN A 672 7.46 -19.81 48.31
C ASN A 672 8.37 -20.28 49.45
N GLU A 673 7.75 -20.84 50.49
CA GLU A 673 8.49 -21.49 51.56
C GLU A 673 9.13 -22.78 51.02
N PRO A 674 10.40 -23.08 51.32
CA PRO A 674 10.97 -24.37 50.99
C PRO A 674 10.29 -25.47 51.81
N VAL A 675 10.17 -26.67 51.24
CA VAL A 675 9.70 -27.84 51.99
C VAL A 675 10.74 -28.18 53.05
N LEU A 676 10.27 -28.63 54.22
CA LEU A 676 11.12 -29.07 55.33
C LEU A 676 12.26 -29.99 54.86
N GLY A 677 13.51 -29.60 55.18
CA GLY A 677 14.71 -30.36 54.82
C GLY A 677 15.21 -30.18 53.38
N THR A 678 14.60 -29.30 52.58
CA THR A 678 15.02 -29.02 51.20
C THR A 678 15.45 -27.57 51.00
N PHE A 679 16.36 -27.34 50.05
CA PHE A 679 16.69 -25.99 49.62
C PHE A 679 15.56 -25.38 48.79
N ARG A 680 15.52 -24.04 48.72
CA ARG A 680 14.58 -23.32 47.87
C ARG A 680 14.77 -23.75 46.41
N LYS A 681 13.68 -24.15 45.76
CA LYS A 681 13.70 -24.48 44.33
C LYS A 681 14.01 -23.25 43.49
N ASN A 682 14.68 -23.47 42.36
CA ASN A 682 14.89 -22.45 41.34
C ASN A 682 13.55 -22.10 40.65
N PRO A 683 13.50 -21.00 39.87
CA PRO A 683 12.38 -20.73 38.98
C PRO A 683 12.10 -21.93 38.05
N LEU A 684 10.82 -22.28 37.89
CA LEU A 684 10.41 -23.43 37.08
C LEU A 684 10.92 -23.36 35.63
N SER A 685 10.96 -22.17 35.03
CA SER A 685 11.44 -21.98 33.65
C SER A 685 12.91 -22.36 33.47
N ARG A 686 13.76 -22.05 34.46
CA ARG A 686 15.18 -22.40 34.49
C ARG A 686 15.37 -23.90 34.65
N ASP A 687 14.61 -24.51 35.54
CA ASP A 687 14.68 -25.96 35.75
C ASP A 687 14.26 -26.70 34.46
N LEU A 688 13.18 -26.29 33.80
CA LEU A 688 12.74 -26.88 32.53
C LEU A 688 13.79 -26.75 31.42
N GLU A 689 14.45 -25.60 31.31
CA GLU A 689 15.52 -25.39 30.33
C GLU A 689 16.75 -26.26 30.62
N SER A 690 17.19 -26.32 31.89
CA SER A 690 18.31 -27.18 32.28
C SER A 690 18.03 -28.65 32.00
N GLN A 691 16.79 -29.09 32.21
CA GLN A 691 16.38 -30.47 32.02
C GLN A 691 16.22 -30.84 30.56
N LEU A 692 15.78 -29.91 29.72
CA LEU A 692 15.81 -30.09 28.27
C LEU A 692 17.23 -30.31 27.76
N VAL A 693 18.20 -29.52 28.24
CA VAL A 693 19.61 -29.68 27.85
C VAL A 693 20.17 -31.03 28.31
N GLN A 694 19.91 -31.41 29.57
CA GLN A 694 20.34 -32.71 30.10
C GLN A 694 19.71 -33.88 29.32
N TRP A 695 18.41 -33.80 29.01
CA TRP A 695 17.72 -34.80 28.21
C TRP A 695 18.37 -34.92 26.82
N CYS A 696 18.60 -33.81 26.12
CA CYS A 696 19.25 -33.83 24.80
C CYS A 696 20.62 -34.53 24.81
N PHE A 697 21.43 -34.36 25.88
CA PHE A 697 22.74 -35.02 25.99
C PHE A 697 22.66 -36.51 26.34
N GLN A 698 21.57 -36.95 26.97
CA GLN A 698 21.39 -38.34 27.42
C GLN A 698 20.78 -39.24 26.34
N ILE A 699 20.20 -38.69 25.28
CA ILE A 699 19.65 -39.49 24.19
C ILE A 699 20.78 -40.12 23.37
N SER A 700 20.57 -41.36 22.94
CA SER A 700 21.53 -42.17 22.16
C SER A 700 22.04 -41.49 20.89
N SER A 701 21.29 -40.56 20.32
CA SER A 701 21.67 -39.71 19.18
C SER A 701 22.51 -38.50 19.60
N GLY A 702 22.18 -37.82 20.70
CA GLY A 702 22.89 -36.64 21.20
C GLY A 702 24.31 -36.94 21.68
N TYR A 703 24.52 -38.10 22.30
CA TYR A 703 25.85 -38.55 22.72
C TYR A 703 26.84 -38.68 21.55
N PHE A 704 26.38 -39.08 20.36
CA PHE A 704 27.22 -39.14 19.15
C PHE A 704 27.68 -37.76 18.68
N PHE A 705 26.79 -36.76 18.71
CA PHE A 705 27.10 -35.41 18.23
C PHE A 705 28.02 -34.60 19.17
N LEU A 706 28.27 -35.09 20.38
CA LEU A 706 29.17 -34.46 21.37
C LEU A 706 30.62 -34.96 21.29
N HIS A 707 30.87 -36.13 20.70
CA HIS A 707 32.18 -36.81 20.72
C HIS A 707 32.84 -36.82 19.34
N TYR A 708 33.26 -35.65 18.85
CA TYR A 708 33.91 -35.50 17.55
C TYR A 708 35.30 -36.11 17.45
N ASP A 709 36.00 -36.16 18.59
CA ASP A 709 37.42 -36.49 18.68
C ASP A 709 37.70 -38.00 18.81
N ASP A 710 36.68 -38.84 18.98
CA ASP A 710 36.83 -40.30 19.11
C ASP A 710 36.56 -41.04 17.78
N PRO A 711 37.60 -41.46 17.03
CA PRO A 711 37.44 -42.16 15.76
C PRO A 711 36.80 -43.55 15.92
N SER A 712 36.90 -44.17 17.11
CA SER A 712 36.36 -45.50 17.41
C SER A 712 34.83 -45.51 17.36
N ARG A 713 34.20 -44.40 17.77
CA ARG A 713 32.74 -44.24 17.78
C ARG A 713 32.15 -43.95 16.41
N LYS A 714 32.87 -43.24 15.54
CA LYS A 714 32.52 -43.12 14.12
C LYS A 714 32.44 -44.51 13.49
N ALA A 715 33.45 -45.36 13.73
CA ALA A 715 33.47 -46.73 13.23
C ALA A 715 32.31 -47.59 13.77
N GLU A 716 31.87 -47.37 15.03
CA GLU A 716 30.74 -48.09 15.63
C GLU A 716 29.39 -47.74 14.97
N LEU A 717 29.18 -46.48 14.55
CA LEU A 717 27.98 -46.08 13.80
C LEU A 717 27.91 -46.78 12.43
N TYR A 718 29.04 -46.85 11.72
CA TYR A 718 29.12 -47.49 10.41
C TYR A 718 29.03 -49.03 10.47
N ARG A 719 29.36 -49.65 11.63
CA ARG A 719 29.28 -51.10 11.86
C ARG A 719 27.86 -51.62 12.16
N LYS A 720 26.88 -50.76 12.48
CA LYS A 720 25.50 -51.20 12.77
C LYS A 720 24.75 -51.59 11.49
N PRO A 721 23.99 -52.71 11.48
CA PRO A 721 23.20 -53.14 10.32
C PRO A 721 22.15 -52.09 9.95
N ARG A 722 21.81 -51.97 8.66
CA ARG A 722 20.88 -50.94 8.11
C ARG A 722 19.54 -50.83 8.86
N SER A 723 19.04 -51.94 9.42
CA SER A 723 17.81 -52.05 10.21
C SER A 723 17.90 -51.55 11.65
N GLN A 724 19.10 -51.35 12.21
CA GLN A 724 19.34 -50.83 13.57
C GLN A 724 19.79 -49.36 13.58
N ARG A 725 19.62 -48.64 12.47
CA ARG A 725 20.17 -47.29 12.30
C ARG A 725 19.23 -46.22 12.87
N PHE A 726 19.87 -45.26 13.54
CA PHE A 726 19.42 -43.95 14.02
C PHE A 726 17.91 -43.70 14.14
N VAL A 727 17.44 -43.47 15.37
CA VAL A 727 16.09 -42.97 15.66
C VAL A 727 16.21 -41.53 16.13
N ALA A 728 15.56 -40.60 15.43
CA ALA A 728 15.52 -39.20 15.84
C ALA A 728 14.72 -39.04 17.15
N PRO A 729 15.16 -38.18 18.10
CA PRO A 729 14.41 -37.88 19.31
C PRO A 729 13.00 -37.38 19.00
N LYS A 730 12.00 -37.88 19.74
CA LYS A 730 10.60 -37.46 19.55
C LYS A 730 10.22 -36.37 20.54
N PHE A 731 9.49 -35.36 20.07
CA PHE A 731 8.96 -34.30 20.92
C PHE A 731 8.05 -34.84 22.05
N ASP A 732 7.30 -35.92 21.78
CA ASP A 732 6.45 -36.56 22.79
C ASP A 732 7.22 -37.07 24.02
N GLU A 733 8.45 -37.54 23.82
CA GLU A 733 9.33 -37.98 24.91
C GLU A 733 9.76 -36.80 25.79
N LEU A 734 10.06 -35.66 25.16
CA LEU A 734 10.38 -34.42 25.85
C LEU A 734 9.19 -33.88 26.65
N VAL A 735 7.96 -34.02 26.12
CA VAL A 735 6.73 -33.63 26.83
C VAL A 735 6.54 -34.42 28.13
N GLU A 736 6.90 -35.71 28.17
CA GLU A 736 6.90 -36.50 29.41
C GLU A 736 7.95 -36.00 30.42
N VAL A 737 9.11 -35.55 29.94
CA VAL A 737 10.13 -34.92 30.81
C VAL A 737 9.57 -33.63 31.42
N PHE A 738 8.97 -32.75 30.61
CA PHE A 738 8.34 -31.52 31.10
C PHE A 738 7.26 -31.78 32.13
N LYS A 739 6.39 -32.77 31.90
CA LYS A 739 5.36 -33.18 32.83
C LYS A 739 5.91 -33.55 34.20
N ARG A 740 7.01 -34.31 34.28
CA ARG A 740 7.63 -34.70 35.56
C ARG A 740 8.09 -33.48 36.36
N TYR A 741 8.72 -32.51 35.72
CA TYR A 741 9.23 -31.31 36.38
C TYR A 741 8.13 -30.31 36.75
N ILE A 742 7.16 -30.09 35.87
CA ILE A 742 5.99 -29.25 36.19
C ILE A 742 5.22 -29.87 37.36
N LYS A 743 4.98 -31.20 37.34
CA LYS A 743 4.37 -31.93 38.46
C LYS A 743 5.16 -31.74 39.76
N SER A 744 6.48 -31.91 39.73
CA SER A 744 7.34 -31.69 40.89
C SER A 744 7.29 -30.24 41.41
N GLY A 745 7.13 -29.25 40.52
CA GLY A 745 6.93 -27.85 40.89
C GLY A 745 5.65 -27.64 41.69
N TYR A 746 4.52 -28.13 41.18
CA TYR A 746 3.22 -28.05 41.86
C TYR A 746 3.18 -28.84 43.18
N GLU A 747 3.73 -30.07 43.21
CA GLU A 747 3.79 -30.86 44.44
C GLU A 747 4.62 -30.18 45.54
N SER A 748 5.73 -29.53 45.16
CA SER A 748 6.53 -28.75 46.09
C SER A 748 5.77 -27.54 46.64
N TYR A 749 4.92 -26.92 45.81
CA TYR A 749 4.06 -25.83 46.24
C TYR A 749 3.02 -26.29 47.27
N PHE A 750 2.29 -27.37 46.99
CA PHE A 750 1.26 -27.87 47.92
C PHE A 750 1.82 -28.46 49.22
N LYS A 751 3.11 -28.81 49.27
CA LYS A 751 3.77 -29.35 50.47
C LYS A 751 4.24 -28.28 51.47
N GLN A 752 4.07 -26.99 51.18
CA GLN A 752 4.42 -25.91 52.11
C GLN A 752 3.53 -25.93 53.36
N ARG A 753 4.09 -25.50 54.50
CA ARG A 753 3.40 -25.58 55.81
C ARG A 753 2.09 -24.81 55.78
N HIS A 754 2.11 -23.54 55.36
CA HIS A 754 0.91 -22.71 55.34
C HIS A 754 -0.15 -23.21 54.35
N ILE A 755 0.24 -23.81 53.23
CA ILE A 755 -0.71 -24.35 52.23
C ILE A 755 -1.37 -25.63 52.76
N LYS A 756 -0.60 -26.53 53.38
CA LYS A 756 -1.14 -27.75 54.00
C LYS A 756 -2.22 -27.44 55.04
N ASN A 757 -1.92 -26.51 55.96
CA ASN A 757 -2.86 -26.10 56.99
C ASN A 757 -4.17 -25.53 56.40
N LEU A 758 -4.07 -24.78 55.30
CA LEU A 758 -5.25 -24.23 54.60
C LEU A 758 -6.05 -25.28 53.84
N ILE A 759 -5.42 -26.35 53.34
CA ILE A 759 -6.09 -27.45 52.65
C ILE A 759 -6.77 -28.39 53.65
N GLU A 760 -6.15 -28.66 54.80
CA GLU A 760 -6.74 -29.49 55.88
C GLU A 760 -8.04 -28.90 56.42
N LEU A 761 -8.17 -27.56 56.40
CA LEU A 761 -9.36 -26.82 56.84
C LEU A 761 -10.36 -26.52 55.70
N HIS A 762 -10.20 -27.14 54.53
CA HIS A 762 -11.00 -26.81 53.34
C HIS A 762 -12.50 -27.07 53.51
N ASP A 763 -12.87 -28.16 54.18
CA ASP A 763 -14.28 -28.56 54.34
C ASP A 763 -14.99 -27.75 55.44
N THR A 764 -14.23 -27.09 56.33
CA THR A 764 -14.74 -26.31 57.46
C THR A 764 -14.70 -24.79 57.26
N PHE A 765 -13.75 -24.28 56.45
CA PHE A 765 -13.56 -22.84 56.21
C PHE A 765 -13.42 -22.48 54.73
N ASN A 766 -13.74 -21.24 54.38
CA ASN A 766 -13.63 -20.75 53.01
C ASN A 766 -12.15 -20.72 52.55
N ILE A 767 -11.80 -21.53 51.56
CA ILE A 767 -10.44 -21.61 51.02
C ILE A 767 -10.11 -20.42 50.11
N SER A 768 -8.84 -20.03 50.09
CA SER A 768 -8.34 -19.01 49.17
C SER A 768 -8.54 -19.44 47.71
N SER A 769 -9.20 -18.59 46.92
CA SER A 769 -9.36 -18.78 45.46
C SER A 769 -8.04 -19.00 44.74
N LYS A 770 -6.92 -18.46 45.26
CA LYS A 770 -5.58 -18.67 44.69
C LYS A 770 -5.11 -20.11 44.83
N VAL A 771 -5.32 -20.73 46.00
CA VAL A 771 -4.93 -22.14 46.24
C VAL A 771 -5.78 -23.06 45.37
N MET A 772 -7.08 -22.77 45.24
CA MET A 772 -7.96 -23.52 44.34
C MET A 772 -7.56 -23.38 42.87
N MET A 773 -7.24 -22.18 42.40
CA MET A 773 -6.77 -21.95 41.04
C MET A 773 -5.45 -22.69 40.74
N MET A 774 -4.51 -22.76 41.70
CA MET A 774 -3.29 -23.56 41.57
C MET A 774 -3.61 -25.05 41.41
N ARG A 775 -4.58 -25.55 42.19
CA ARG A 775 -5.02 -26.95 42.16
C ARG A 775 -5.70 -27.28 40.83
N ASP A 776 -6.65 -26.44 40.42
CA ASP A 776 -7.39 -26.62 39.17
C ASP A 776 -6.46 -26.53 37.95
N SER A 777 -5.49 -25.61 37.93
CA SER A 777 -4.45 -25.54 36.88
C SER A 777 -3.58 -26.80 36.83
N TYR A 778 -3.22 -27.35 38.00
CA TYR A 778 -2.44 -28.58 38.10
C TYR A 778 -3.22 -29.80 37.61
N GLU A 779 -4.48 -29.95 38.04
CA GLU A 779 -5.36 -31.05 37.61
C GLU A 779 -5.65 -31.00 36.10
N LEU A 780 -5.95 -29.82 35.56
CA LEU A 780 -6.18 -29.61 34.13
C LEU A 780 -4.93 -29.93 33.31
N TYR A 781 -3.75 -29.49 33.77
CA TYR A 781 -2.49 -29.81 33.10
C TYR A 781 -2.21 -31.31 33.09
N LEU A 782 -2.36 -32.00 34.23
CA LEU A 782 -2.13 -33.45 34.28
C LEU A 782 -3.07 -34.25 33.38
N LYS A 783 -4.30 -33.77 33.18
CA LYS A 783 -5.27 -34.38 32.27
C LYS A 783 -4.90 -34.17 30.79
N HIS A 784 -4.30 -33.03 30.45
CA HIS A 784 -4.11 -32.58 29.06
C HIS A 784 -2.66 -32.24 28.67
N TYR A 785 -1.65 -32.72 29.40
CA TYR A 785 -0.25 -32.32 29.21
C TYR A 785 0.30 -32.59 27.80
N LYS A 786 -0.18 -33.63 27.10
CA LYS A 786 0.25 -33.94 25.72
C LYS A 786 -0.19 -32.89 24.70
N ASP A 787 -1.34 -32.26 24.95
CA ASP A 787 -1.94 -31.27 24.06
C ASP A 787 -1.69 -29.82 24.51
N THR A 788 -0.98 -29.63 25.63
CA THR A 788 -0.75 -28.30 26.20
C THR A 788 0.46 -27.64 25.54
N ILE A 789 0.25 -26.43 25.02
CA ILE A 789 1.28 -25.59 24.40
C ILE A 789 1.54 -24.40 25.32
N PHE A 790 2.81 -24.08 25.54
CA PHE A 790 3.23 -22.93 26.35
C PHE A 790 3.72 -21.77 25.49
N PHE A 791 3.07 -20.61 25.63
CA PHE A 791 3.56 -19.34 25.08
C PHE A 791 4.03 -18.40 26.18
N ALA A 792 4.82 -17.39 25.81
CA ALA A 792 5.35 -16.39 26.73
C ALA A 792 5.17 -14.97 26.17
N GLU A 793 4.68 -14.05 27.00
CA GLU A 793 4.77 -12.62 26.73
C GLU A 793 6.00 -12.03 27.46
N PRO A 794 6.96 -11.38 26.76
CA PRO A 794 8.12 -10.79 27.42
C PRO A 794 7.69 -9.74 28.44
N PHE A 795 8.26 -9.84 29.64
CA PHE A 795 7.79 -9.11 30.80
C PHE A 795 8.44 -7.72 30.92
N ILE A 796 7.68 -6.65 30.62
CA ILE A 796 8.11 -5.26 30.81
C ILE A 796 7.52 -4.73 32.14
N ILE A 797 8.27 -4.83 33.25
CA ILE A 797 7.82 -4.44 34.61
C ILE A 797 7.11 -3.07 34.61
N ASN A 798 7.68 -2.06 33.94
CA ASN A 798 7.19 -0.69 33.98
C ASN A 798 6.00 -0.40 33.03
N LYS A 799 5.61 -1.36 32.16
CA LYS A 799 4.41 -1.29 31.31
C LYS A 799 3.15 -1.72 32.06
N TYR A 800 3.27 -2.65 33.00
CA TYR A 800 2.14 -3.23 33.75
C TYR A 800 1.96 -2.61 35.15
N LEU A 801 2.95 -1.88 35.65
CA LEU A 801 2.78 -1.00 36.81
C LEU A 801 2.11 0.32 36.37
N SER A 802 0.80 0.43 36.59
CA SER A 802 0.01 1.63 36.33
C SER A 802 0.48 2.88 37.10
N LEU A 803 1.35 2.70 38.11
CA LEU A 803 1.88 3.74 39.01
C LEU A 803 3.26 4.30 38.61
N VAL A 804 3.85 3.91 37.47
CA VAL A 804 5.16 4.45 37.04
C VAL A 804 5.00 5.85 36.41
N PRO A 805 5.68 6.89 36.92
CA PRO A 805 5.61 8.26 36.37
C PRO A 805 5.99 8.31 34.88
N LYS A 806 5.29 9.17 34.09
CA LYS A 806 5.54 9.35 32.64
C LYS A 806 7.01 9.66 32.32
N LEU A 807 7.67 10.47 33.16
CA LEU A 807 9.07 10.86 33.01
C LEU A 807 10.01 9.64 33.04
N ARG A 808 9.79 8.72 34.01
CA ARG A 808 10.59 7.51 34.18
C ARG A 808 10.40 6.52 33.01
N ARG A 809 9.19 6.47 32.43
CA ARG A 809 8.92 5.72 31.19
C ARG A 809 9.65 6.30 29.98
N MET A 810 9.77 7.62 29.87
CA MET A 810 10.54 8.25 28.79
C MET A 810 12.04 7.99 28.95
N THR A 811 12.63 8.22 30.13
CA THR A 811 14.07 7.98 30.36
C THR A 811 14.47 6.54 30.10
N GLU A 812 13.62 5.55 30.41
CA GLU A 812 13.93 4.16 30.08
C GLU A 812 13.67 3.78 28.62
N ARG A 813 12.74 4.43 27.92
CA ARG A 813 12.66 4.32 26.45
C ARG A 813 13.93 4.88 25.81
N PHE A 814 14.44 5.99 26.33
CA PHE A 814 15.73 6.52 25.93
C PHE A 814 16.85 5.53 26.29
N ASN A 815 16.91 4.97 27.50
CA ASN A 815 17.93 3.97 27.86
C ASN A 815 17.84 2.71 27.00
N PHE A 816 16.64 2.23 26.67
CA PHE A 816 16.43 1.14 25.72
C PHE A 816 16.99 1.48 24.33
N MET A 817 16.75 2.71 23.85
CA MET A 817 17.31 3.23 22.59
C MET A 817 18.83 3.48 22.65
N PHE A 818 19.39 3.88 23.79
CA PHE A 818 20.82 4.12 23.99
C PHE A 818 21.61 2.82 24.19
N HIS A 819 21.01 1.79 24.79
CA HIS A 819 21.58 0.44 24.85
C HIS A 819 21.42 -0.34 23.54
N TYR A 820 20.66 0.18 22.59
CA TYR A 820 20.43 -0.40 21.26
C TYR A 820 21.56 -0.05 20.26
N THR A 821 22.23 1.10 20.41
CA THR A 821 23.27 1.58 19.49
C THR A 821 24.61 0.82 19.52
N PRO A 822 25.13 0.30 20.66
CA PRO A 822 26.44 -0.35 20.67
C PRO A 822 26.41 -1.89 20.52
N GLY A 823 25.32 -2.50 20.05
CA GLY A 823 25.28 -3.95 19.72
C GLY A 823 25.43 -4.93 20.91
N ASN A 824 25.61 -4.45 22.14
CA ASN A 824 25.70 -5.29 23.33
C ASN A 824 24.30 -5.73 23.78
N ALA A 825 23.81 -6.81 23.18
CA ALA A 825 22.55 -7.45 23.49
C ALA A 825 22.59 -8.23 24.83
N TYR A 826 22.66 -7.53 25.95
CA TYR A 826 22.45 -8.18 27.25
C TYR A 826 20.94 -8.35 27.51
N ASN A 827 20.50 -9.60 27.74
CA ASN A 827 19.16 -10.05 28.15
C ASN A 827 18.31 -9.00 28.91
N PHE A 828 17.70 -8.07 28.17
CA PHE A 828 17.01 -6.92 28.74
C PHE A 828 15.80 -7.36 29.57
N TYR A 829 15.15 -8.46 29.17
CA TYR A 829 14.03 -9.06 29.89
C TYR A 829 14.46 -10.33 30.63
N LYS A 830 14.37 -10.32 31.96
CA LYS A 830 14.80 -11.48 32.76
C LYS A 830 13.79 -12.63 32.77
N TYR A 831 12.50 -12.35 32.64
CA TYR A 831 11.41 -13.32 32.74
C TYR A 831 10.36 -13.12 31.64
N GLY A 832 9.62 -14.17 31.31
CA GLY A 832 8.45 -14.12 30.43
C GLY A 832 7.20 -14.54 31.21
N MET A 833 6.05 -13.96 30.89
CA MET A 833 4.77 -14.38 31.45
C MET A 833 4.30 -15.61 30.67
N ILE A 834 4.52 -16.79 31.24
CA ILE A 834 4.25 -18.07 30.62
C ILE A 834 2.82 -18.53 30.96
N TYR A 835 2.09 -19.00 29.95
CA TYR A 835 0.77 -19.60 30.11
C TYR A 835 0.58 -20.79 29.17
N GLY A 836 -0.31 -21.70 29.55
CA GLY A 836 -0.57 -22.94 28.83
C GLY A 836 -1.98 -23.01 28.27
N PHE A 837 -2.12 -23.41 27.01
CA PHE A 837 -3.41 -23.58 26.34
C PHE A 837 -3.40 -24.82 25.45
N ARG A 838 -4.60 -25.29 25.08
CA ARG A 838 -4.83 -26.34 24.08
C ARG A 838 -5.58 -25.76 22.89
N LEU A 839 -5.41 -26.39 21.74
CA LEU A 839 -6.10 -26.05 20.50
C LEU A 839 -7.14 -27.10 20.14
N ASN A 840 -8.36 -26.67 19.84
CA ASN A 840 -9.32 -27.51 19.14
C ASN A 840 -8.97 -27.50 17.63
N LYS A 841 -8.35 -28.59 17.17
CA LYS A 841 -7.85 -28.72 15.79
C LYS A 841 -8.99 -28.76 14.77
N GLU A 842 -10.13 -29.33 15.11
CA GLU A 842 -11.29 -29.42 14.21
C GLU A 842 -11.87 -28.03 13.96
N TYR A 843 -12.15 -27.27 15.02
CA TYR A 843 -12.63 -25.89 14.89
C TYR A 843 -11.61 -24.98 14.21
N LEU A 844 -10.32 -25.12 14.51
CA LEU A 844 -9.28 -24.34 13.84
C LEU A 844 -9.26 -24.61 12.33
N LYS A 845 -9.41 -25.87 11.92
CA LYS A 845 -9.44 -26.26 10.52
C LYS A 845 -10.65 -25.67 9.80
N GLU A 846 -11.85 -25.85 10.33
CA GLU A 846 -13.08 -25.33 9.73
C GLU A 846 -13.08 -23.80 9.62
N VAL A 847 -12.75 -23.10 10.70
CA VAL A 847 -12.68 -21.64 10.73
C VAL A 847 -11.67 -21.13 9.71
N SER A 848 -10.50 -21.79 9.61
CA SER A 848 -9.48 -21.37 8.65
C SER A 848 -9.84 -21.69 7.19
N GLU A 849 -10.62 -22.73 6.90
CA GLU A 849 -11.16 -22.98 5.55
C GLU A 849 -12.15 -21.90 5.15
N GLU A 850 -13.06 -21.52 6.04
CA GLU A 850 -14.01 -20.44 5.78
C GLU A 850 -13.31 -19.09 5.57
N LEU A 851 -12.35 -18.74 6.43
CA LEU A 851 -11.58 -17.48 6.29
C LEU A 851 -10.85 -17.41 4.94
N VAL A 852 -10.23 -18.50 4.49
CA VAL A 852 -9.55 -18.54 3.18
C VAL A 852 -10.57 -18.42 2.05
N SER A 853 -11.73 -19.06 2.17
CA SER A 853 -12.82 -18.96 1.18
C SER A 853 -13.37 -17.54 1.08
N VAL A 854 -13.66 -16.90 2.22
CA VAL A 854 -14.14 -15.52 2.30
C VAL A 854 -13.13 -14.55 1.71
N TYR A 855 -11.86 -14.68 2.09
CA TYR A 855 -10.79 -13.85 1.53
C TYR A 855 -10.67 -14.01 0.01
N LYS A 856 -10.63 -15.25 -0.50
CA LYS A 856 -10.54 -15.52 -1.95
C LYS A 856 -11.73 -14.96 -2.72
N ALA A 857 -12.94 -15.06 -2.18
CA ALA A 857 -14.16 -14.56 -2.84
C ALA A 857 -14.29 -13.02 -2.82
N ASN A 858 -13.61 -12.33 -1.90
CA ASN A 858 -13.81 -10.90 -1.63
C ASN A 858 -12.55 -10.03 -1.84
N LYS A 859 -11.74 -10.33 -2.88
CA LYS A 859 -10.53 -9.55 -3.23
C LYS A 859 -10.82 -8.07 -3.60
N LYS A 860 -12.05 -7.77 -4.03
CA LYS A 860 -12.54 -6.39 -4.28
C LYS A 860 -12.59 -5.53 -3.01
N THR A 861 -12.65 -6.19 -1.85
CA THR A 861 -12.83 -5.56 -0.53
C THR A 861 -11.54 -5.63 0.29
N PHE A 862 -10.87 -6.78 0.31
CA PHE A 862 -9.72 -7.02 1.18
C PHE A 862 -8.40 -7.13 0.40
N SER A 863 -7.37 -6.41 0.83
CA SER A 863 -5.97 -6.74 0.53
C SER A 863 -5.45 -7.74 1.55
N ASP A 864 -4.32 -8.40 1.26
CA ASP A 864 -3.67 -9.35 2.17
C ASP A 864 -3.46 -8.73 3.55
N VAL A 865 -3.04 -7.47 3.55
CA VAL A 865 -2.72 -6.71 4.75
C VAL A 865 -4.00 -6.29 5.48
N THR A 866 -4.98 -5.70 4.78
CA THR A 866 -6.22 -5.26 5.43
C THR A 866 -7.04 -6.43 5.96
N PHE A 867 -7.03 -7.59 5.30
CA PHE A 867 -7.68 -8.81 5.79
C PHE A 867 -7.10 -9.26 7.13
N LEU A 868 -5.78 -9.38 7.22
CA LEU A 868 -5.10 -9.82 8.45
C LEU A 868 -5.29 -8.84 9.60
N GLN A 869 -5.34 -7.54 9.33
CA GLN A 869 -5.66 -6.55 10.35
C GLN A 869 -7.11 -6.64 10.81
N THR A 870 -8.05 -6.79 9.88
CA THR A 870 -9.48 -6.97 10.19
C THR A 870 -9.66 -8.20 11.07
N LEU A 871 -8.98 -9.31 10.73
CA LEU A 871 -8.98 -10.53 11.51
C LEU A 871 -8.43 -10.32 12.93
N TYR A 872 -7.36 -9.55 13.09
CA TYR A 872 -6.83 -9.20 14.40
C TYR A 872 -7.80 -8.35 15.23
N LEU A 873 -8.49 -7.38 14.60
CA LEU A 873 -9.52 -6.57 15.27
C LEU A 873 -10.72 -7.42 15.67
N LEU A 874 -11.13 -8.39 14.85
CA LEU A 874 -12.14 -9.37 15.20
C LEU A 874 -11.73 -10.18 16.44
N CYS A 875 -10.50 -10.68 16.46
CA CYS A 875 -9.94 -11.39 17.62
C CYS A 875 -9.95 -10.51 18.89
N LYS A 876 -9.63 -9.21 18.77
CA LYS A 876 -9.75 -8.25 19.88
C LYS A 876 -11.18 -8.03 20.34
N LYS A 877 -12.14 -7.92 19.43
CA LYS A 877 -13.57 -7.77 19.77
C LYS A 877 -14.07 -9.01 20.53
N LEU A 878 -13.65 -10.21 20.11
CA LEU A 878 -13.93 -11.45 20.82
C LEU A 878 -13.33 -11.46 22.24
N GLU A 879 -12.08 -11.02 22.40
CA GLU A 879 -11.44 -10.86 23.72
C GLU A 879 -12.23 -9.90 24.63
N ILE A 880 -12.63 -8.73 24.12
CA ILE A 880 -13.44 -7.76 24.87
C ILE A 880 -14.79 -8.36 25.26
N SER A 881 -15.42 -9.13 24.37
CA SER A 881 -16.68 -9.81 24.68
C SER A 881 -16.53 -10.82 25.82
N ALA A 882 -15.43 -11.57 25.86
CA ALA A 882 -15.11 -12.50 26.95
C ALA A 882 -14.85 -11.78 28.29
N GLY A 883 -14.35 -10.53 28.25
CA GLY A 883 -14.13 -9.71 29.45
C GLY A 883 -15.39 -9.01 30.00
N SER A 884 -16.49 -8.96 29.26
CA SER A 884 -17.69 -8.17 29.62
C SER A 884 -18.39 -8.62 30.91
N HIS A 885 -18.25 -9.90 31.30
CA HIS A 885 -18.71 -10.42 32.59
C HIS A 885 -17.96 -9.83 33.80
N ARG A 886 -16.80 -9.16 33.60
CA ARG A 886 -15.91 -8.65 34.65
C ARG A 886 -15.97 -7.12 34.84
N ARG A 887 -17.12 -6.51 34.54
CA ARG A 887 -17.42 -5.07 34.38
C ARG A 887 -16.85 -4.05 35.40
N ASN A 888 -16.18 -4.46 36.49
CA ASN A 888 -15.67 -3.57 37.54
C ASN A 888 -14.14 -3.50 37.71
N ASP A 889 -13.32 -4.11 36.83
CA ASP A 889 -11.86 -4.17 37.09
C ASP A 889 -11.01 -3.76 35.88
N SER A 890 -11.17 -2.52 35.42
CA SER A 890 -10.30 -1.89 34.41
C SER A 890 -8.82 -1.91 34.81
N THR A 891 -8.55 -1.97 36.11
CA THR A 891 -7.24 -2.17 36.75
C THR A 891 -6.68 -3.58 36.52
N SER A 892 -7.47 -4.65 36.64
CA SER A 892 -7.02 -6.03 36.35
C SER A 892 -6.72 -6.30 34.86
N ILE A 893 -7.48 -5.67 33.96
CA ILE A 893 -7.28 -5.81 32.51
C ILE A 893 -6.03 -5.03 32.07
N SER A 894 -5.70 -3.93 32.75
CA SER A 894 -4.50 -3.12 32.43
C SER A 894 -3.24 -3.59 33.16
N ASN A 895 -3.36 -4.12 34.38
CA ASN A 895 -2.26 -4.64 35.19
C ASN A 895 -2.38 -6.15 35.39
N ILE A 896 -1.44 -6.89 34.78
CA ILE A 896 -1.40 -8.36 34.82
C ILE A 896 -1.21 -8.94 36.22
N PHE A 897 -0.62 -8.18 37.15
CA PHE A 897 -0.52 -8.60 38.55
C PHE A 897 -1.84 -8.53 39.31
N MET A 898 -2.80 -7.79 38.76
CA MET A 898 -4.16 -7.67 39.27
C MET A 898 -5.15 -8.57 38.52
N LEU A 899 -4.72 -9.24 37.43
CA LEU A 899 -5.53 -10.24 36.74
C LEU A 899 -5.78 -11.41 37.68
N ASN A 900 -7.04 -11.72 37.98
CA ASN A 900 -7.39 -12.83 38.88
C ASN A 900 -8.69 -13.51 38.45
N VAL A 901 -8.96 -14.68 39.03
CA VAL A 901 -10.27 -15.35 38.93
C VAL A 901 -11.32 -14.65 39.80
N SER A 902 -12.61 -14.96 39.60
CA SER A 902 -13.69 -14.36 40.37
C SER A 902 -13.50 -14.45 41.90
N LYS A 903 -14.04 -13.48 42.65
CA LYS A 903 -13.96 -13.48 44.13
C LYS A 903 -14.59 -14.73 44.76
N TYR A 904 -15.60 -15.30 44.10
CA TYR A 904 -16.33 -16.48 44.55
C TYR A 904 -15.81 -17.78 43.93
N TYR A 905 -14.66 -17.77 43.25
CA TYR A 905 -14.11 -18.91 42.54
C TYR A 905 -14.09 -20.20 43.39
N SER A 906 -13.66 -20.12 44.65
CA SER A 906 -13.63 -21.28 45.56
C SER A 906 -14.99 -21.90 45.86
N ARG A 907 -16.10 -21.15 45.67
CA ARG A 907 -17.47 -21.58 45.94
C ARG A 907 -18.18 -22.19 44.73
N LEU A 908 -17.62 -22.00 43.53
CA LEU A 908 -18.17 -22.55 42.30
C LEU A 908 -17.96 -24.07 42.24
N SER A 909 -18.81 -24.76 41.48
CA SER A 909 -18.60 -26.18 41.20
C SER A 909 -17.30 -26.40 40.41
N LYS A 910 -16.78 -27.63 40.40
CA LYS A 910 -15.51 -27.93 39.72
C LYS A 910 -15.53 -27.58 38.24
N GLU A 911 -16.64 -27.85 37.55
CA GLU A 911 -16.79 -27.56 36.12
C GLU A 911 -16.90 -26.06 35.86
N GLU A 912 -17.67 -25.34 36.68
CA GLU A 912 -17.77 -23.88 36.63
C GLU A 912 -16.42 -23.20 36.90
N ARG A 913 -15.60 -23.75 37.81
CA ARG A 913 -14.24 -23.25 38.07
C ARG A 913 -13.31 -23.44 36.88
N PHE A 914 -13.43 -24.54 36.14
CA PHE A 914 -12.65 -24.72 34.91
C PHE A 914 -13.06 -23.73 33.84
N ASN A 915 -14.36 -23.50 33.66
CA ASN A 915 -14.87 -22.50 32.73
C ASN A 915 -14.47 -21.08 33.13
N GLU A 916 -14.53 -20.74 34.43
CA GLU A 916 -14.10 -19.43 34.93
C GLU A 916 -12.59 -19.21 34.76
N LEU A 917 -11.76 -20.26 34.92
CA LEU A 917 -10.32 -20.18 34.67
C LEU A 917 -10.04 -19.88 33.19
N ASP A 918 -10.72 -20.58 32.28
CA ASP A 918 -10.60 -20.36 30.84
C ASP A 918 -11.08 -18.95 30.43
N ASN A 919 -12.26 -18.55 30.89
CA ASN A 919 -12.82 -17.20 30.67
C ASN A 919 -11.89 -16.11 31.23
N SER A 920 -11.25 -16.36 32.38
CA SER A 920 -10.27 -15.46 32.98
C SER A 920 -9.12 -15.17 32.02
N MET A 921 -8.55 -16.22 31.47
CA MET A 921 -7.44 -16.12 30.54
C MET A 921 -7.87 -15.54 29.19
N LYS A 922 -9.05 -15.92 28.69
CA LYS A 922 -9.61 -15.40 27.43
C LYS A 922 -9.83 -13.89 27.47
N SER A 923 -10.18 -13.33 28.63
CA SER A 923 -10.39 -11.87 28.78
C SER A 923 -9.16 -11.01 28.47
N LYS A 924 -7.95 -11.59 28.42
CA LYS A 924 -6.69 -10.85 28.24
C LYS A 924 -5.76 -11.39 27.15
N PHE A 925 -5.78 -12.70 26.91
CA PHE A 925 -4.81 -13.37 26.02
C PHE A 925 -5.44 -13.96 24.76
N LEU A 926 -6.77 -13.98 24.64
CA LEU A 926 -7.46 -14.61 23.52
C LEU A 926 -7.03 -14.01 22.19
N ALA A 927 -6.98 -12.69 22.06
CA ALA A 927 -6.76 -12.04 20.77
C ALA A 927 -5.41 -12.42 20.17
N LYS A 928 -4.34 -12.39 20.98
CA LYS A 928 -2.98 -12.72 20.51
C LYS A 928 -2.83 -14.20 20.18
N THR A 929 -3.32 -15.08 21.06
CA THR A 929 -3.18 -16.53 20.89
C THR A 929 -4.00 -17.03 19.71
N LEU A 930 -5.27 -16.60 19.62
CA LEU A 930 -6.16 -16.95 18.51
C LEU A 930 -5.64 -16.40 17.19
N TYR A 931 -5.23 -15.12 17.16
CA TYR A 931 -4.67 -14.53 15.94
C TYR A 931 -3.41 -15.27 15.49
N SER A 932 -2.51 -15.64 16.40
CA SER A 932 -1.30 -16.39 16.03
C SER A 932 -1.64 -17.75 15.40
N ALA A 933 -2.64 -18.47 15.94
CA ALA A 933 -3.12 -19.74 15.38
C ALA A 933 -3.78 -19.57 14.00
N LEU A 934 -4.68 -18.60 13.86
CA LEU A 934 -5.39 -18.34 12.61
C LEU A 934 -4.44 -17.79 11.54
N HIS A 935 -3.60 -16.82 11.87
CA HIS A 935 -2.61 -16.23 10.97
C HIS A 935 -1.65 -17.30 10.43
N THR A 936 -1.06 -18.12 11.31
CA THR A 936 -0.14 -19.19 10.90
C THR A 936 -0.84 -20.17 9.95
N THR A 937 -2.05 -20.62 10.30
CA THR A 937 -2.82 -21.56 9.46
C THR A 937 -3.21 -20.93 8.11
N PHE A 938 -3.61 -19.66 8.12
CA PHE A 938 -4.00 -18.90 6.93
C PHE A 938 -2.81 -18.69 5.98
N SER A 939 -1.66 -18.25 6.49
CA SER A 939 -0.44 -18.06 5.70
C SER A 939 0.04 -19.36 5.06
N ILE A 940 -0.05 -20.49 5.78
CA ILE A 940 0.29 -21.81 5.24
C ILE A 940 -0.66 -22.18 4.10
N LYS A 941 -1.99 -22.01 4.27
CA LYS A 941 -3.00 -22.34 3.25
C LYS A 941 -2.94 -21.45 2.00
N ILE A 942 -2.50 -20.20 2.12
CA ILE A 942 -2.35 -19.29 0.99
C ILE A 942 -1.06 -19.59 0.20
N ASN A 943 -0.03 -20.15 0.85
CA ASN A 943 1.23 -20.45 0.19
C ASN A 943 1.11 -21.66 -0.76
N LYS A 944 1.24 -21.41 -2.06
CA LYS A 944 1.12 -22.43 -3.11
C LYS A 944 2.34 -23.35 -3.26
N ASN A 945 3.50 -22.92 -2.76
CA ASN A 945 4.77 -23.64 -2.95
C ASN A 945 5.04 -24.63 -1.82
N LEU A 946 4.30 -24.56 -0.72
CA LEU A 946 4.58 -25.37 0.45
C LEU A 946 4.25 -26.85 0.25
N ASP A 947 3.18 -27.17 -0.49
CA ASP A 947 2.88 -28.56 -0.90
C ASP A 947 3.97 -29.13 -1.81
N LYS A 948 4.54 -28.28 -2.68
CA LYS A 948 5.65 -28.67 -3.55
C LYS A 948 6.91 -28.95 -2.72
N LEU A 949 7.19 -28.10 -1.73
CA LEU A 949 8.30 -28.26 -0.79
C LEU A 949 8.15 -29.55 0.03
N ASP A 950 6.96 -29.80 0.59
CA ASP A 950 6.66 -31.04 1.33
C ASP A 950 6.88 -32.29 0.46
N LYS A 951 6.44 -32.24 -0.81
CA LYS A 951 6.72 -33.30 -1.80
C LYS A 951 8.19 -33.40 -2.19
N GLU A 952 8.96 -32.32 -2.21
CA GLU A 952 10.39 -32.39 -2.53
C GLU A 952 11.18 -33.15 -1.46
N TYR A 953 10.83 -32.98 -0.18
CA TYR A 953 11.38 -33.79 0.90
C TYR A 953 11.01 -35.28 0.82
N THR A 954 10.01 -35.66 0.00
CA THR A 954 9.70 -37.08 -0.30
C THR A 954 10.54 -37.69 -1.42
N LYS A 955 11.16 -36.88 -2.29
CA LYS A 955 11.92 -37.40 -3.43
C LYS A 955 13.24 -37.98 -2.96
N THR A 956 13.33 -39.31 -2.96
CA THR A 956 14.55 -40.11 -2.75
C THR A 956 15.53 -39.95 -3.93
N LYS A 957 16.08 -38.74 -4.14
CA LYS A 957 16.91 -38.46 -5.33
C LYS A 957 18.31 -37.93 -5.09
N LEU A 958 18.79 -37.83 -3.86
CA LEU A 958 20.17 -37.45 -3.59
C LEU A 958 20.87 -38.57 -2.82
N ILE A 959 21.60 -39.38 -3.60
CA ILE A 959 22.53 -40.44 -3.18
C ILE A 959 21.79 -41.72 -2.75
N GLU A 960 22.38 -42.90 -3.00
CA GLU A 960 21.91 -44.25 -2.65
C GLU A 960 21.77 -44.50 -1.13
N LEU A 961 21.29 -43.49 -0.39
CA LEU A 961 21.08 -43.51 1.05
C LEU A 961 19.76 -44.22 1.36
N SER A 962 19.81 -45.16 2.28
CA SER A 962 18.61 -45.73 2.91
C SER A 962 17.82 -44.64 3.66
N ALA A 963 16.51 -44.82 3.83
CA ALA A 963 15.65 -43.86 4.55
C ALA A 963 16.19 -43.50 5.95
N ASN A 964 16.84 -44.45 6.64
CA ASN A 964 17.49 -44.23 7.93
C ASN A 964 18.75 -43.36 7.85
N GLU A 965 19.54 -43.47 6.78
CA GLU A 965 20.70 -42.61 6.57
C GLU A 965 20.27 -41.18 6.24
N ASN A 966 19.22 -41.01 5.43
CA ASN A 966 18.67 -39.70 5.13
C ASN A 966 18.12 -39.01 6.40
N ALA A 967 17.37 -39.74 7.23
CA ALA A 967 16.88 -39.22 8.52
C ALA A 967 18.02 -38.79 9.47
N TYR A 968 19.12 -39.54 9.49
CA TYR A 968 20.32 -39.18 10.25
C TYR A 968 20.95 -37.87 9.75
N PHE A 969 21.17 -37.74 8.43
CA PHE A 969 21.78 -36.53 7.87
C PHE A 969 20.90 -35.30 8.04
N THR A 970 19.59 -35.44 7.85
CA THR A 970 18.62 -34.35 8.09
C THR A 970 18.63 -33.91 9.54
N TYR A 971 18.63 -34.85 10.50
CA TYR A 971 18.73 -34.51 11.92
C TYR A 971 20.09 -33.88 12.28
N ALA A 972 21.19 -34.41 11.75
CA ALA A 972 22.53 -33.86 11.96
C ALA A 972 22.63 -32.42 11.44
N TYR A 973 22.07 -32.17 10.25
CA TYR A 973 21.98 -30.84 9.66
C TYR A 973 21.14 -29.89 10.53
N ALA A 974 19.97 -30.33 11.00
CA ALA A 974 19.15 -29.54 11.91
C ALA A 974 19.88 -29.24 13.23
N TYR A 975 20.57 -30.22 13.81
CA TYR A 975 21.34 -30.06 15.04
C TYR A 975 22.47 -29.03 14.88
N TYR A 976 23.37 -29.22 13.91
CA TYR A 976 24.50 -28.31 13.68
C TYR A 976 24.07 -26.96 13.13
N GLY A 977 23.12 -26.95 12.19
CA GLY A 977 22.52 -25.73 11.65
C GLY A 977 21.91 -24.87 12.75
N SER A 978 21.18 -25.47 13.70
CA SER A 978 20.60 -24.72 14.82
C SER A 978 21.64 -24.01 15.69
N ILE A 979 22.82 -24.61 15.89
CA ILE A 979 23.93 -24.02 16.65
C ILE A 979 24.53 -22.85 15.85
N ILE A 980 24.83 -23.08 14.58
CA ILE A 980 25.40 -22.07 13.67
C ILE A 980 24.46 -20.86 13.55
N ASP A 981 23.16 -21.09 13.33
CA ASP A 981 22.15 -20.04 13.23
C ASP A 981 22.00 -19.29 14.55
N THR A 982 22.08 -19.97 15.69
CA THR A 982 22.00 -19.34 17.01
C THR A 982 23.21 -18.46 17.29
N ILE A 983 24.42 -18.92 16.96
CA ILE A 983 25.66 -18.12 17.07
C ILE A 983 25.57 -16.91 16.14
N THR A 984 25.15 -17.11 14.89
CA THR A 984 24.98 -16.03 13.92
C THR A 984 23.96 -14.99 14.40
N ASN A 985 22.80 -15.45 14.86
CA ASN A 985 21.76 -14.59 15.44
C ASN A 985 22.26 -13.87 16.70
N SER A 986 23.16 -14.44 17.49
CA SER A 986 23.74 -13.78 18.67
C SER A 986 24.49 -12.49 18.32
N LEU A 987 25.12 -12.44 17.13
CA LEU A 987 25.87 -11.31 16.62
C LEU A 987 25.00 -10.27 15.89
N MET A 988 23.73 -10.58 15.62
CA MET A 988 22.82 -9.64 14.96
C MET A 988 22.33 -8.50 15.89
N PRO A 989 21.97 -7.33 15.35
CA PRO A 989 21.41 -6.23 16.13
C PRO A 989 20.01 -6.56 16.68
N LEU A 990 19.58 -5.84 17.73
CA LEU A 990 18.34 -6.14 18.47
C LEU A 990 17.06 -6.07 17.62
N TYR A 991 17.00 -5.21 16.60
CA TYR A 991 15.82 -5.12 15.73
C TYR A 991 15.62 -6.36 14.85
N ALA A 992 16.68 -7.10 14.55
CA ALA A 992 16.62 -8.35 13.80
C ALA A 992 16.25 -9.56 14.69
N LYS A 993 16.26 -9.39 16.01
CA LYS A 993 16.07 -10.46 17.00
C LYS A 993 14.60 -10.56 17.46
N LYS A 994 14.09 -11.80 17.54
CA LYS A 994 12.75 -12.06 18.12
C LYS A 994 12.71 -11.66 19.61
N PRO A 995 11.60 -11.11 20.15
CA PRO A 995 11.51 -10.72 21.57
C PRO A 995 11.82 -11.85 22.56
N ILE A 996 11.49 -13.10 22.21
CA ILE A 996 11.78 -14.31 23.02
C ILE A 996 13.30 -14.49 23.23
N THR A 997 14.13 -14.05 22.29
CA THR A 997 15.60 -14.18 22.40
C THR A 997 16.20 -13.33 23.52
N GLN A 998 15.46 -12.33 24.00
CA GLN A 998 15.85 -11.40 25.06
C GLN A 998 15.54 -11.94 26.47
N LEU A 999 14.81 -13.06 26.57
CA LEU A 999 14.50 -13.73 27.84
C LEU A 999 15.76 -14.37 28.43
N ARG A 1000 16.03 -14.11 29.72
CA ARG A 1000 17.15 -14.74 30.44
C ARG A 1000 16.89 -16.20 30.81
N TYR A 1001 15.66 -16.55 31.19
CA TYR A 1001 15.29 -17.91 31.61
C TYR A 1001 14.12 -18.45 30.79
N GLY A 1002 14.15 -19.76 30.49
CA GLY A 1002 13.06 -20.45 29.81
C GLY A 1002 13.02 -20.20 28.29
N LYS A 1003 14.08 -19.63 27.71
CA LYS A 1003 14.14 -19.30 26.29
C LYS A 1003 14.00 -20.55 25.44
N THR A 1004 14.80 -21.57 25.71
CA THR A 1004 14.80 -22.82 24.94
C THR A 1004 13.49 -23.59 25.11
N PHE A 1005 12.90 -23.55 26.31
CA PHE A 1005 11.58 -24.14 26.57
C PHE A 1005 10.47 -23.53 25.71
N ILE A 1006 10.44 -22.20 25.58
CA ILE A 1006 9.43 -21.51 24.76
C ILE A 1006 9.66 -21.75 23.27
N PHE A 1007 10.91 -21.79 22.80
CA PHE A 1007 11.19 -22.17 21.40
C PHE A 1007 10.72 -23.59 21.08
N ALA A 1008 10.99 -24.57 21.96
CA ALA A 1008 10.52 -25.95 21.78
C ALA A 1008 8.99 -26.02 21.65
N ASN A 1009 8.25 -25.27 22.48
CA ASN A 1009 6.79 -25.20 22.40
C ASN A 1009 6.29 -24.48 21.14
N TYR A 1010 6.99 -23.43 20.68
CA TYR A 1010 6.65 -22.73 19.45
C TYR A 1010 6.80 -23.63 18.22
N PHE A 1011 7.90 -24.39 18.12
CA PHE A 1011 8.07 -25.38 17.05
C PHE A 1011 7.07 -26.52 17.16
N GLY A 1012 6.79 -27.01 18.38
CA GLY A 1012 5.73 -27.99 18.63
C GLY A 1012 4.35 -27.51 18.14
N PHE A 1013 4.01 -26.23 18.39
CA PHE A 1013 2.80 -25.60 17.87
C PHE A 1013 2.76 -25.59 16.33
N THR A 1014 3.84 -25.18 15.67
CA THR A 1014 3.91 -25.18 14.20
C THR A 1014 3.79 -26.59 13.63
N ALA A 1015 4.45 -27.58 14.23
CA ALA A 1015 4.34 -28.98 13.84
C ALA A 1015 2.91 -29.54 13.99
N GLN A 1016 2.18 -29.12 15.03
CA GLN A 1016 0.77 -29.47 15.18
C GLN A 1016 -0.09 -28.88 14.06
N ILE A 1017 0.16 -27.64 13.64
CA ILE A 1017 -0.56 -27.01 12.52
C ILE A 1017 -0.22 -27.70 11.19
N TYR A 1018 1.05 -28.00 10.92
CA TYR A 1018 1.45 -28.75 9.72
C TYR A 1018 0.80 -30.14 9.67
N GLY A 1019 0.77 -30.85 10.81
CA GLY A 1019 0.07 -32.12 10.93
C GLY A 1019 -1.43 -32.01 10.66
N MET A 1020 -2.09 -30.96 11.14
CA MET A 1020 -3.52 -30.69 10.88
C MET A 1020 -3.80 -30.48 9.37
N LEU A 1021 -2.82 -29.96 8.63
CA LEU A 1021 -2.90 -29.68 7.19
C LEU A 1021 -2.34 -30.80 6.31
N ASN A 1022 -2.01 -31.97 6.89
CA ASN A 1022 -1.43 -33.14 6.20
C ASN A 1022 -0.03 -32.90 5.58
N LEU A 1023 0.73 -31.92 6.07
CA LEU A 1023 2.09 -31.63 5.65
C LEU A 1023 3.07 -32.43 6.51
N ASN A 1024 3.11 -33.73 6.28
CA ASN A 1024 3.78 -34.68 7.18
C ASN A 1024 5.30 -34.55 7.18
N ASN A 1025 5.92 -34.18 6.06
CA ASN A 1025 7.37 -34.06 5.97
C ASN A 1025 7.83 -32.74 6.60
N MET A 1026 7.10 -31.65 6.32
CA MET A 1026 7.32 -30.36 6.97
C MET A 1026 7.04 -30.39 8.48
N LYS A 1027 6.18 -31.29 8.96
CA LYS A 1027 5.96 -31.54 10.39
C LYS A 1027 7.16 -32.23 11.06
N MET A 1028 7.88 -33.08 10.33
CA MET A 1028 9.01 -33.84 10.87
C MET A 1028 10.28 -32.99 11.00
N LEU A 1029 10.47 -32.03 10.08
CA LEU A 1029 11.46 -30.96 10.19
C LEU A 1029 11.09 -30.00 11.33
#